data_AF-A0A971T265-F1
#
_entry.id   AF-A0A971T265-F1
#
_cell.length_a   1.000
_cell.length_b   1.000
_cell.length_c   1.000
_cell.angle_alpha   90.00
_cell.angle_beta   90.00
_cell.angle_gamma   90.00
#
_symmetry.space_group_name_H-M   'P 1'
#
loop_
_entity.id
_entity.type
_entity.pdbx_description
1 polymer ?
#
loop_
_entity_poly.entity_id
_entity_poly.type
_entity_poly.pdbx_seq_one_letter_code
_entity_poly.pdbx_strand_id
1 'polypeptide(L)'
;MSHWKDFQQVSLLAGIFFLSGMVLAVGYSGGSGIGKTPYQIGTVNDWQELIDTPTDWGKGFVLIADIDFKGQTLSPVAPDTDPGPGFQGPTFTGTLDGRGFILKNAVINQPTQDYAGAFGFVGAGAEILNLRIKNFTVTGQGATGILAGENEGAIRRCQALGTVSASGDYTGGLVGYNNGTIILSCVQGIVTGVAGWHRGGLVGYNIATISNCYAAGTVSGTGNVLGGLVGTLDGGSVTQCYSSCRIDSSASYTGGLIAYSDTGTVSSSYWDTVLSGKAASAGGAGAAGKTADQMKQQATFAGWDFSGGTASWQITENQSCPRIVSLLPAYSGGNGTNGTPYLISNTSDWLEMIHTASDYSNTFRLTKDLDFNGQVLTPVAPDMQAKFSGYFNGQHKFIRNIVIAQSTQDYAGLFGWIGAAGSVQRLNIRDISVSGRQYVGGLAAYNQGQIYECSITGSVQGTHFYVGGLVGWQENLVYKCFAQVDVTGDSGYYVGGLVGGNSNGTILQSCARGAVSSNSQYVGGLVGYNGGVTSVIDNCYATGDVTADHISGGLVGGNVCAISNCYSTGFVSGGTPNDGGLVGIQDSPGTTVRSYWDTQTSGKTTSAGGFGRTTAQMQQAATFNLWDFAAVWEAPDRNYPQLGWSVSMLTPDLNNSGVVGLDDLLLLVEHWLEVDCVYPDWCGGADLNVGGHVELNDFAILAESFDPYSPPAMTWVAISDSGAGMKDEYGNPISQGGFTGEMSKYETTNAQYAHYLNAALASGDIIVSGDYVVGAGGSNTGRDFAGCEYYYLAGSGPAGHGIPDGGAARINWTGSSFTVDAGFENHPVTYVSWYGATAFSSYYGWRLPTEWEWQAVADYDGSYTFGCGMTINNSIANYTISLHPHGTTEVGAFGTYGYEMADMAGNVWEWTSSRSGYLVVRGGSWASPADFCSVSYRTSYTEYQMLSYFGFRVCRGDMQPTITWVSIDDPGVPDHEGFTGEMSKYETTNP
;
A
#
# COMPACT_ATOMS: atom_id res chain seq x y z
N MET A 1 -2.12 76.86 -32.02
CA MET A 1 -3.42 76.40 -32.56
C MET A 1 -3.81 75.17 -31.73
N SER A 2 -4.36 75.30 -30.53
CA SER A 2 -5.66 75.88 -30.13
C SER A 2 -6.73 74.80 -30.08
N HIS A 3 -7.06 74.40 -28.84
CA HIS A 3 -8.37 73.97 -28.30
C HIS A 3 -9.03 72.78 -29.00
N TRP A 4 -9.46 71.74 -28.29
CA TRP A 4 -10.64 71.80 -27.42
C TRP A 4 -10.36 71.29 -26.00
N LYS A 5 -10.14 72.27 -25.12
CA LYS A 5 -10.53 72.21 -23.72
C LYS A 5 -12.04 72.35 -23.69
N ASP A 6 -12.71 71.58 -22.85
CA ASP A 6 -13.58 72.21 -21.86
C ASP A 6 -13.89 71.28 -20.69
N PHE A 7 -13.76 71.89 -19.50
CA PHE A 7 -14.16 71.43 -18.17
C PHE A 7 -13.46 70.22 -17.54
N GLN A 8 -12.38 70.49 -16.78
CA GLN A 8 -12.21 69.97 -15.40
C GLN A 8 -11.27 70.87 -14.59
N GLN A 9 -11.84 71.76 -13.79
CA GLN A 9 -11.26 72.28 -12.54
C GLN A 9 -12.38 72.86 -11.70
N VAL A 10 -12.96 72.06 -10.79
CA VAL A 10 -13.31 72.45 -9.42
C VAL A 10 -13.45 71.16 -8.63
N SER A 11 -12.50 70.89 -7.73
CA SER A 11 -12.70 70.19 -6.44
C SER A 11 -11.33 70.00 -5.78
N LEU A 12 -10.81 71.08 -5.20
CA LEU A 12 -9.62 71.09 -4.35
C LEU A 12 -10.10 71.23 -2.90
N LEU A 13 -10.41 70.12 -2.24
CA LEU A 13 -10.60 70.02 -0.78
C LEU A 13 -10.83 68.54 -0.37
N ALA A 14 -9.74 67.78 -0.25
CA ALA A 14 -9.57 66.62 0.63
C ALA A 14 -8.19 65.98 0.37
N GLY A 15 -7.11 66.72 0.66
CA GLY A 15 -5.82 66.11 0.91
C GLY A 15 -5.76 65.72 2.38
N ILE A 16 -5.24 64.52 2.67
CA ILE A 16 -5.15 63.82 3.97
C ILE A 16 -6.30 62.82 4.18
N PHE A 17 -6.15 61.61 3.62
CA PHE A 17 -6.54 60.30 4.16
C PHE A 17 -6.51 59.25 3.03
N PHE A 18 -5.32 58.79 2.60
CA PHE A 18 -5.18 57.52 1.87
C PHE A 18 -3.77 56.96 2.09
N LEU A 19 -3.62 56.28 3.22
CA LEU A 19 -2.51 55.35 3.48
C LEU A 19 -3.04 54.29 4.45
N SER A 20 -3.78 53.32 3.91
CA SER A 20 -3.94 51.99 4.54
C SER A 20 -4.61 51.03 3.55
N GLY A 21 -3.93 49.91 3.28
CA GLY A 21 -4.54 48.67 2.80
C GLY A 21 -4.46 48.43 1.29
N MET A 22 -3.27 48.20 0.74
CA MET A 22 -3.18 47.12 -0.24
C MET A 22 -3.42 45.84 0.57
N VAL A 23 -4.60 45.26 0.45
CA VAL A 23 -4.85 43.91 0.95
C VAL A 23 -4.06 42.98 0.02
N LEU A 24 -2.95 42.43 0.52
CA LEU A 24 -2.33 41.26 -0.09
C LEU A 24 -3.39 40.15 -0.03
N ALA A 25 -3.72 39.54 -1.17
CA ALA A 25 -4.55 38.34 -1.19
C ALA A 25 -3.85 37.28 -0.33
N VAL A 26 -4.46 36.93 0.80
CA VAL A 26 -4.04 35.79 1.61
C VAL A 26 -4.47 34.55 0.83
N GLY A 27 -3.56 33.61 0.61
CA GLY A 27 -3.87 32.33 0.00
C GLY A 27 -3.50 31.22 0.98
N TYR A 28 -4.00 30.01 0.73
CA TYR A 28 -3.62 28.83 1.51
C TYR A 28 -2.09 28.66 1.59
N SER A 29 -1.61 28.06 2.67
CA SER A 29 -0.18 27.76 2.93
C SER A 29 0.52 26.97 1.81
N GLY A 30 -0.23 26.36 0.90
CA GLY A 30 0.31 25.70 -0.30
C GLY A 30 -0.77 24.97 -1.10
N GLY A 31 -0.38 24.38 -2.23
CA GLY A 31 -1.25 23.57 -3.08
C GLY A 31 -2.09 24.35 -4.09
N SER A 32 -2.77 23.64 -4.98
CA SER A 32 -3.64 24.23 -6.02
C SER A 32 -5.10 23.77 -5.94
N GLY A 33 -5.43 22.91 -4.98
CA GLY A 33 -6.76 22.30 -4.80
C GLY A 33 -7.19 21.35 -5.92
N ILE A 34 -6.41 21.23 -7.00
CA ILE A 34 -6.74 20.44 -8.20
C ILE A 34 -5.80 19.24 -8.30
N GLY A 35 -6.36 18.07 -8.62
CA GLY A 35 -5.59 16.86 -8.89
C GLY A 35 -4.76 16.41 -7.69
N LYS A 36 -3.44 16.27 -7.88
CA LYS A 36 -2.51 15.71 -6.88
C LYS A 36 -1.95 16.72 -5.86
N THR A 37 -2.41 17.97 -5.90
CA THR A 37 -1.89 19.06 -5.06
C THR A 37 -3.02 19.70 -4.26
N PRO A 38 -3.51 19.05 -3.19
CA PRO A 38 -4.55 19.60 -2.34
C PRO A 38 -4.08 20.91 -1.69
N TYR A 39 -5.02 21.81 -1.42
CA TYR A 39 -4.73 23.01 -0.64
C TYR A 39 -4.27 22.63 0.78
N GLN A 40 -3.21 23.27 1.25
CA GLN A 40 -2.62 23.01 2.55
C GLN A 40 -3.15 24.01 3.57
N ILE A 41 -3.75 23.52 4.64
CA ILE A 41 -4.28 24.33 5.72
C ILE A 41 -3.39 24.10 6.96
N GLY A 42 -2.56 25.08 7.30
CA GLY A 42 -1.65 25.04 8.44
C GLY A 42 -1.92 26.11 9.48
N THR A 43 -2.74 27.11 9.15
CA THR A 43 -2.98 28.29 9.98
C THR A 43 -4.46 28.63 10.10
N VAL A 44 -4.80 29.45 11.09
CA VAL A 44 -6.16 30.00 11.23
C VAL A 44 -6.57 30.80 9.98
N ASN A 45 -5.63 31.50 9.34
CA ASN A 45 -5.90 32.27 8.13
C ASN A 45 -6.22 31.35 6.93
N ASP A 46 -5.57 30.19 6.80
CA ASP A 46 -5.91 29.23 5.75
C ASP A 46 -7.32 28.67 5.93
N TRP A 47 -7.73 28.43 7.18
CA TRP A 47 -9.10 27.99 7.47
C TRP A 47 -10.11 29.10 7.20
N GLN A 48 -9.76 30.34 7.51
CA GLN A 48 -10.58 31.50 7.18
C GLN A 48 -10.72 31.67 5.66
N GLU A 49 -9.66 31.44 4.89
CA GLU A 49 -9.69 31.43 3.42
C GLU A 49 -10.64 30.35 2.88
N LEU A 50 -10.62 29.14 3.47
CA LEU A 50 -11.59 28.08 3.13
C LEU A 50 -13.05 28.53 3.38
N ILE A 51 -13.31 29.26 4.47
CA ILE A 51 -14.64 29.81 4.75
C ILE A 51 -15.04 30.86 3.70
N ASP A 52 -14.11 31.74 3.35
CA ASP A 52 -14.38 32.92 2.53
C ASP A 52 -14.39 32.64 1.01
N THR A 53 -13.95 31.44 0.58
CA THR A 53 -13.80 31.08 -0.85
C THR A 53 -14.70 29.89 -1.27
N PRO A 54 -16.02 30.09 -1.46
CA PRO A 54 -16.96 29.04 -1.88
C PRO A 54 -16.62 28.32 -3.18
N THR A 55 -15.87 28.95 -4.08
CA THR A 55 -15.43 28.33 -5.34
C THR A 55 -14.48 27.15 -5.14
N ASP A 56 -13.88 27.04 -3.96
CA ASP A 56 -12.93 25.98 -3.64
C ASP A 56 -13.59 24.78 -2.94
N TRP A 57 -14.86 24.86 -2.55
CA TRP A 57 -15.52 23.80 -1.79
C TRP A 57 -15.70 22.46 -2.52
N GLY A 58 -15.38 22.40 -3.82
CA GLY A 58 -15.27 21.16 -4.60
C GLY A 58 -13.82 20.67 -4.80
N LYS A 59 -12.86 21.20 -4.04
CA LYS A 59 -11.41 20.92 -4.16
C LYS A 59 -10.90 20.01 -3.03
N GLY A 60 -9.66 19.54 -3.17
CA GLY A 60 -8.98 18.76 -2.14
C GLY A 60 -8.21 19.63 -1.16
N PHE A 61 -8.26 19.30 0.13
CA PHE A 61 -7.64 20.00 1.25
C PHE A 61 -6.93 19.01 2.18
N VAL A 62 -5.80 19.41 2.74
CA VAL A 62 -5.06 18.65 3.76
C VAL A 62 -4.68 19.56 4.93
N LEU A 63 -4.84 19.09 6.16
CA LEU A 63 -4.19 19.75 7.30
C LEU A 63 -2.69 19.43 7.30
N ILE A 64 -1.87 20.44 7.56
CA ILE A 64 -0.41 20.28 7.71
C ILE A 64 0.08 20.62 9.13
N ALA A 65 -0.80 21.13 9.98
CA ALA A 65 -0.53 21.43 11.38
C ALA A 65 -1.83 21.40 12.20
N ASP A 66 -1.69 21.30 13.52
CA ASP A 66 -2.77 21.61 14.45
C ASP A 66 -3.12 23.10 14.35
N ILE A 67 -4.42 23.43 14.37
CA ILE A 67 -4.91 24.81 14.28
C ILE A 67 -5.64 25.16 15.57
N ASP A 68 -5.18 26.19 16.28
CA ASP A 68 -5.84 26.72 17.47
C ASP A 68 -6.50 28.07 17.16
N PHE A 69 -7.84 28.08 17.17
CA PHE A 69 -8.66 29.25 16.93
C PHE A 69 -8.74 30.19 18.15
N LYS A 70 -8.18 29.82 19.31
CA LYS A 70 -8.08 30.66 20.51
C LYS A 70 -9.41 31.28 20.96
N GLY A 71 -10.52 30.56 20.79
CA GLY A 71 -11.88 31.00 21.12
C GLY A 71 -12.52 31.90 20.07
N GLN A 72 -11.95 32.04 18.87
CA GLN A 72 -12.55 32.82 17.80
C GLN A 72 -13.90 32.25 17.37
N THR A 73 -14.83 33.17 17.05
CA THR A 73 -16.11 32.82 16.43
C THR A 73 -15.91 32.65 14.93
N LEU A 74 -16.26 31.48 14.40
CA LEU A 74 -16.18 31.14 12.99
C LEU A 74 -17.57 31.03 12.37
N SER A 75 -17.66 31.35 11.08
CA SER A 75 -18.78 30.91 10.24
C SER A 75 -18.55 29.46 9.79
N PRO A 76 -19.61 28.66 9.55
CA PRO A 76 -19.46 27.36 8.92
C PRO A 76 -18.85 27.47 7.51
N VAL A 77 -18.07 26.47 7.12
CA VAL A 77 -17.79 26.19 5.69
C VAL A 77 -19.06 25.65 5.06
N ALA A 78 -19.43 26.08 3.86
CA ALA A 78 -20.73 25.72 3.26
C ALA A 78 -21.93 26.02 4.19
N PRO A 79 -22.09 27.27 4.67
CA PRO A 79 -23.21 27.66 5.50
C PRO A 79 -24.49 27.79 4.67
N ASP A 80 -25.63 27.69 5.33
CA ASP A 80 -26.89 28.10 4.71
C ASP A 80 -26.91 29.63 4.51
N THR A 81 -27.48 30.06 3.38
CA THR A 81 -27.41 31.46 2.95
C THR A 81 -28.68 32.25 3.22
N ASP A 82 -29.78 31.58 3.61
CA ASP A 82 -31.04 32.25 3.93
C ASP A 82 -31.87 31.50 5.00
N PRO A 83 -32.93 32.11 5.56
CA PRO A 83 -33.80 31.47 6.56
C PRO A 83 -35.04 30.79 5.93
N GLY A 84 -34.97 30.40 4.65
CA GLY A 84 -36.03 29.70 3.93
C GLY A 84 -36.15 28.22 4.33
N PRO A 85 -37.17 27.50 3.82
CA PRO A 85 -37.29 26.07 4.07
C PRO A 85 -36.24 25.28 3.28
N GLY A 86 -35.44 24.47 3.98
CA GLY A 86 -34.40 23.63 3.38
C GLY A 86 -33.10 24.39 3.07
N PHE A 87 -32.01 23.66 2.84
CA PHE A 87 -30.71 24.25 2.57
C PHE A 87 -30.69 24.98 1.22
N GLN A 88 -30.24 26.25 1.19
CA GLN A 88 -30.17 27.05 -0.04
C GLN A 88 -28.73 27.46 -0.42
N GLY A 89 -27.74 27.13 0.41
CA GLY A 89 -26.33 27.42 0.15
C GLY A 89 -25.65 26.48 -0.86
N PRO A 90 -24.39 26.77 -1.25
CA PRO A 90 -23.53 25.79 -1.92
C PRO A 90 -23.04 24.75 -0.90
N THR A 91 -23.01 23.47 -1.28
CA THR A 91 -22.51 22.38 -0.43
C THR A 91 -20.99 22.21 -0.56
N PHE A 92 -20.36 21.68 0.49
CA PHE A 92 -18.99 21.19 0.37
C PHE A 92 -18.99 19.85 -0.36
N THR A 93 -18.32 19.76 -1.50
CA THR A 93 -18.26 18.56 -2.39
C THR A 93 -16.85 18.02 -2.56
N GLY A 94 -15.87 18.67 -1.92
CA GLY A 94 -14.46 18.34 -1.99
C GLY A 94 -14.01 17.30 -0.95
N THR A 95 -12.70 17.20 -0.77
CA THR A 95 -12.08 16.31 0.21
C THR A 95 -11.30 17.12 1.25
N LEU A 96 -11.48 16.85 2.54
CA LEU A 96 -10.62 17.36 3.61
C LEU A 96 -10.00 16.19 4.38
N ASP A 97 -8.70 15.98 4.22
CA ASP A 97 -7.92 15.03 5.03
C ASP A 97 -7.22 15.77 6.18
N GLY A 98 -7.68 15.49 7.40
CA GLY A 98 -7.10 16.02 8.62
C GLY A 98 -5.72 15.45 8.96
N ARG A 99 -5.30 14.32 8.37
CA ARG A 99 -4.03 13.62 8.65
C ARG A 99 -3.75 13.37 10.14
N GLY A 100 -4.80 13.34 10.95
CA GLY A 100 -4.74 13.21 12.41
C GLY A 100 -4.47 14.52 13.16
N PHE A 101 -4.27 15.66 12.49
CA PHE A 101 -4.14 16.98 13.10
C PHE A 101 -5.47 17.47 13.71
N ILE A 102 -5.34 18.44 14.60
CA ILE A 102 -6.40 18.87 15.51
C ILE A 102 -6.79 20.34 15.26
N LEU A 103 -8.08 20.57 15.02
CA LEU A 103 -8.74 21.86 15.10
C LEU A 103 -9.17 22.14 16.55
N LYS A 104 -8.75 23.25 17.15
CA LYS A 104 -8.92 23.51 18.58
C LYS A 104 -9.61 24.84 18.87
N ASN A 105 -10.46 24.85 19.90
CA ASN A 105 -10.95 26.06 20.56
C ASN A 105 -11.72 27.04 19.64
N ALA A 106 -12.63 26.57 18.78
CA ALA A 106 -13.50 27.46 18.01
C ALA A 106 -14.90 27.61 18.62
N VAL A 107 -15.56 28.72 18.30
CA VAL A 107 -16.97 28.95 18.59
C VAL A 107 -17.72 29.09 17.27
N ILE A 108 -18.81 28.35 17.09
CA ILE A 108 -19.77 28.58 16.01
C ILE A 108 -21.08 28.99 16.67
N ASN A 109 -21.57 30.18 16.36
CA ASN A 109 -22.70 30.78 17.07
C ASN A 109 -23.76 31.29 16.10
N GLN A 110 -24.67 30.39 15.71
CA GLN A 110 -25.76 30.62 14.78
C GLN A 110 -27.13 30.30 15.41
N PRO A 111 -27.53 30.97 16.51
CA PRO A 111 -28.69 30.57 17.32
C PRO A 111 -30.04 30.65 16.59
N THR A 112 -30.08 31.31 15.43
CA THR A 112 -31.30 31.51 14.63
C THR A 112 -31.19 30.90 13.23
N GLN A 113 -30.13 30.16 12.91
CA GLN A 113 -29.94 29.53 11.59
C GLN A 113 -29.80 28.02 11.75
N ASP A 114 -30.28 27.29 10.74
CA ASP A 114 -30.07 25.85 10.62
C ASP A 114 -28.67 25.56 10.05
N TYR A 115 -28.27 24.28 10.03
CA TYR A 115 -27.02 23.81 9.42
C TYR A 115 -25.77 24.38 10.10
N ALA A 116 -25.75 24.34 11.43
CA ALA A 116 -24.61 24.81 12.22
C ALA A 116 -23.60 23.69 12.49
N GLY A 117 -22.35 23.93 12.12
CA GLY A 117 -21.20 23.05 12.35
C GLY A 117 -19.92 23.64 11.75
N ALA A 118 -18.78 22.94 11.89
CA ALA A 118 -17.56 23.34 11.16
C ALA A 118 -17.84 23.40 9.65
N PHE A 119 -18.68 22.48 9.18
CA PHE A 119 -19.35 22.50 7.90
C PHE A 119 -20.86 22.68 8.12
N GLY A 120 -21.52 23.51 7.32
CA GLY A 120 -22.98 23.56 7.31
C GLY A 120 -23.55 22.35 6.62
N PHE A 121 -23.11 22.11 5.38
CA PHE A 121 -23.56 20.98 4.56
C PHE A 121 -22.40 20.27 3.85
N VAL A 122 -22.19 18.99 4.18
CA VAL A 122 -21.27 18.07 3.49
C VAL A 122 -22.05 17.33 2.40
N GLY A 123 -21.88 17.73 1.14
CA GLY A 123 -22.66 17.25 0.00
C GLY A 123 -22.27 15.86 -0.52
N ALA A 124 -23.09 15.31 -1.40
CA ALA A 124 -22.82 14.04 -2.06
C ALA A 124 -21.45 14.05 -2.80
N GLY A 125 -20.66 12.99 -2.60
CA GLY A 125 -19.31 12.85 -3.16
C GLY A 125 -18.21 13.54 -2.35
N ALA A 126 -18.55 14.35 -1.33
CA ALA A 126 -17.58 14.93 -0.42
C ALA A 126 -16.99 13.89 0.52
N GLU A 127 -15.77 14.15 0.99
CA GLU A 127 -15.13 13.31 2.00
C GLU A 127 -14.41 14.15 3.05
N ILE A 128 -14.69 13.90 4.32
CA ILE A 128 -13.93 14.45 5.45
C ILE A 128 -13.36 13.27 6.23
N LEU A 129 -12.03 13.21 6.30
CA LEU A 129 -11.33 12.09 6.90
C LEU A 129 -10.20 12.50 7.85
N ASN A 130 -9.87 11.63 8.81
CA ASN A 130 -8.74 11.76 9.73
C ASN A 130 -8.71 13.09 10.51
N LEU A 131 -9.86 13.71 10.75
CA LEU A 131 -9.95 15.02 11.37
C LEU A 131 -10.21 14.90 12.88
N ARG A 132 -9.43 15.62 13.69
CA ARG A 132 -9.71 15.78 15.11
C ARG A 132 -10.20 17.20 15.40
N ILE A 133 -11.29 17.32 16.13
CA ILE A 133 -11.84 18.59 16.62
C ILE A 133 -11.84 18.54 18.15
N LYS A 134 -11.27 19.55 18.79
CA LYS A 134 -11.17 19.64 20.25
C LYS A 134 -11.67 20.98 20.77
N ASN A 135 -12.54 20.94 21.77
CA ASN A 135 -13.08 22.09 22.47
C ASN A 135 -13.82 23.08 21.54
N PHE A 136 -14.63 22.57 20.63
CA PHE A 136 -15.56 23.40 19.85
C PHE A 136 -16.84 23.64 20.64
N THR A 137 -17.39 24.85 20.53
CA THR A 137 -18.73 25.18 21.04
C THR A 137 -19.61 25.59 19.87
N VAL A 138 -20.65 24.81 19.56
CA VAL A 138 -21.57 25.05 18.44
C VAL A 138 -22.96 25.35 18.96
N THR A 139 -23.51 26.49 18.55
CA THR A 139 -24.89 26.91 18.82
C THR A 139 -25.65 27.07 17.51
N GLY A 140 -26.81 26.42 17.37
CA GLY A 140 -27.63 26.42 16.15
C GLY A 140 -29.14 26.52 16.42
N GLN A 141 -29.93 26.67 15.37
CA GLN A 141 -31.39 26.46 15.40
C GLN A 141 -31.67 24.96 15.25
N GLY A 142 -31.60 24.40 14.04
CA GLY A 142 -31.73 22.98 13.71
C GLY A 142 -30.58 22.45 12.87
N ALA A 143 -30.59 21.15 12.55
CA ALA A 143 -29.51 20.45 11.82
C ALA A 143 -28.12 20.88 12.31
N THR A 144 -27.82 20.57 13.58
CA THR A 144 -26.63 21.11 14.26
C THR A 144 -25.73 19.99 14.78
N GLY A 145 -24.44 20.08 14.51
CA GLY A 145 -23.39 19.18 15.00
C GLY A 145 -22.01 19.83 15.07
N ILE A 146 -21.05 19.23 15.79
CA ILE A 146 -19.69 19.82 15.87
C ILE A 146 -19.02 19.86 14.50
N LEU A 147 -19.09 18.74 13.76
CA LEU A 147 -18.44 18.62 12.47
C LEU A 147 -19.33 19.15 11.36
N ALA A 148 -20.57 18.69 11.29
CA ALA A 148 -21.49 19.06 10.22
C ALA A 148 -22.90 19.33 10.73
N GLY A 149 -23.58 20.30 10.12
CA GLY A 149 -25.03 20.43 10.27
C GLY A 149 -25.76 19.26 9.59
N GLU A 150 -25.49 19.07 8.30
CA GLU A 150 -25.98 17.95 7.49
C GLU A 150 -24.84 17.25 6.72
N ASN A 151 -24.97 15.93 6.55
CA ASN A 151 -24.04 15.09 5.79
C ASN A 151 -24.76 14.19 4.77
N GLU A 152 -24.44 14.35 3.50
CA GLU A 152 -24.70 13.43 2.37
C GLU A 152 -23.42 12.76 1.85
N GLY A 153 -22.25 13.23 2.29
CA GLY A 153 -20.93 12.70 1.93
C GLY A 153 -20.42 11.59 2.85
N ALA A 154 -19.10 11.41 2.86
CA ALA A 154 -18.41 10.45 3.73
C ALA A 154 -17.65 11.16 4.85
N ILE A 155 -17.94 10.78 6.10
CA ILE A 155 -17.20 11.19 7.29
C ILE A 155 -16.49 9.96 7.86
N ARG A 156 -15.16 9.97 7.88
CA ARG A 156 -14.36 8.78 8.20
C ARG A 156 -13.27 9.11 9.20
N ARG A 157 -13.06 8.30 10.23
CA ARG A 157 -11.95 8.51 11.17
C ARG A 157 -11.95 9.93 11.76
N CYS A 158 -13.12 10.45 12.08
CA CYS A 158 -13.25 11.79 12.65
C CYS A 158 -13.51 11.69 14.16
N GLN A 159 -12.82 12.52 14.94
CA GLN A 159 -12.99 12.59 16.39
C GLN A 159 -13.38 14.00 16.79
N ALA A 160 -14.50 14.16 17.49
CA ALA A 160 -14.94 15.45 17.99
C ALA A 160 -15.03 15.48 19.52
N LEU A 161 -14.52 16.55 20.12
CA LEU A 161 -14.74 16.88 21.52
C LEU A 161 -15.29 18.31 21.63
N GLY A 162 -16.47 18.48 22.21
CA GLY A 162 -17.09 19.80 22.30
C GLY A 162 -18.49 19.83 22.90
N THR A 163 -19.13 20.99 22.76
CA THR A 163 -20.51 21.25 23.22
C THR A 163 -21.37 21.68 22.04
N VAL A 164 -22.56 21.11 21.93
CA VAL A 164 -23.60 21.48 20.96
C VAL A 164 -24.84 21.94 21.71
N SER A 165 -25.36 23.10 21.32
CA SER A 165 -26.62 23.67 21.83
C SER A 165 -27.53 24.05 20.67
N ALA A 166 -28.74 23.49 20.62
CA ALA A 166 -29.70 23.78 19.56
C ALA A 166 -31.11 24.07 20.09
N SER A 167 -31.89 24.85 19.35
CA SER A 167 -33.27 25.22 19.74
C SER A 167 -34.37 24.56 18.91
N GLY A 168 -34.02 23.90 17.81
CA GLY A 168 -34.90 23.21 16.87
C GLY A 168 -34.54 21.74 16.68
N ASP A 169 -34.88 21.20 15.51
CA ASP A 169 -34.83 19.76 15.23
C ASP A 169 -33.43 19.31 14.74
N TYR A 170 -33.13 18.02 14.88
CA TYR A 170 -31.93 17.37 14.35
C TYR A 170 -30.62 17.86 14.97
N THR A 171 -30.42 17.55 16.25
CA THR A 171 -29.17 17.87 16.97
C THR A 171 -28.34 16.61 17.20
N GLY A 172 -27.11 16.57 16.71
CA GLY A 172 -26.15 15.51 17.03
C GLY A 172 -24.88 16.07 17.63
N GLY A 173 -24.12 15.23 18.35
CA GLY A 173 -22.80 15.63 18.81
C GLY A 173 -21.81 15.82 17.67
N LEU A 174 -21.84 14.94 16.65
CA LEU A 174 -20.96 15.05 15.48
C LEU A 174 -21.68 15.67 14.29
N VAL A 175 -22.88 15.15 13.95
CA VAL A 175 -23.67 15.57 12.78
C VAL A 175 -25.14 15.76 13.17
N GLY A 176 -25.78 16.85 12.73
CA GLY A 176 -27.22 17.05 12.96
C GLY A 176 -28.08 16.03 12.22
N TYR A 177 -28.02 16.05 10.89
CA TYR A 177 -28.76 15.17 9.99
C TYR A 177 -27.81 14.35 9.10
N ASN A 178 -27.97 13.02 9.04
CA ASN A 178 -27.13 12.13 8.22
C ASN A 178 -27.93 11.38 7.15
N ASN A 179 -27.58 11.65 5.90
CA ASN A 179 -27.96 10.96 4.67
C ASN A 179 -26.72 10.41 3.92
N GLY A 180 -25.55 10.44 4.55
CA GLY A 180 -24.29 9.92 4.02
C GLY A 180 -23.71 8.78 4.87
N THR A 181 -22.41 8.52 4.71
CA THR A 181 -21.70 7.48 5.49
C THR A 181 -20.92 8.09 6.63
N ILE A 182 -21.08 7.56 7.85
CA ILE A 182 -20.23 7.89 9.00
C ILE A 182 -19.57 6.60 9.49
N ILE A 183 -18.25 6.52 9.37
CA ILE A 183 -17.50 5.31 9.72
C ILE A 183 -16.28 5.64 10.58
N LEU A 184 -15.93 4.74 11.51
CA LEU A 184 -14.73 4.85 12.35
C LEU A 184 -14.64 6.21 13.06
N SER A 185 -15.77 6.79 13.43
CA SER A 185 -15.83 8.17 13.95
C SER A 185 -16.42 8.20 15.35
N CYS A 186 -16.01 9.18 16.14
CA CYS A 186 -16.51 9.32 17.49
C CYS A 186 -16.71 10.75 17.93
N VAL A 187 -17.57 10.90 18.93
CA VAL A 187 -17.75 12.17 19.63
C VAL A 187 -17.76 11.96 21.12
N GLN A 188 -17.07 12.84 21.83
CA GLN A 188 -17.19 13.00 23.27
C GLN A 188 -17.69 14.41 23.55
N GLY A 189 -18.86 14.59 24.14
CA GLY A 189 -19.38 15.94 24.26
C GLY A 189 -20.67 16.10 25.02
N ILE A 190 -21.10 17.36 25.11
CA ILE A 190 -22.38 17.74 25.71
C ILE A 190 -23.30 18.17 24.58
N VAL A 191 -24.43 17.49 24.42
CA VAL A 191 -25.50 17.86 23.48
C VAL A 191 -26.67 18.37 24.32
N THR A 192 -27.05 19.63 24.11
CA THR A 192 -28.11 20.31 24.86
C THR A 192 -29.15 20.89 23.90
N GLY A 193 -30.42 20.87 24.30
CA GLY A 193 -31.45 21.56 23.53
C GLY A 193 -32.68 21.95 24.35
N VAL A 194 -33.22 23.13 24.08
CA VAL A 194 -34.33 23.73 24.85
C VAL A 194 -35.71 23.53 24.19
N ALA A 195 -35.75 23.13 22.92
CA ALA A 195 -36.93 22.73 22.16
C ALA A 195 -36.50 21.80 20.98
N GLY A 196 -37.46 21.29 20.18
CA GLY A 196 -37.18 20.44 19.00
C GLY A 196 -37.11 18.93 19.21
N TRP A 197 -37.06 18.19 18.10
CA TRP A 197 -37.13 16.75 17.95
C TRP A 197 -35.77 16.18 17.49
N HIS A 198 -35.53 14.90 17.79
CA HIS A 198 -34.39 14.10 17.28
C HIS A 198 -33.01 14.58 17.75
N ARG A 199 -32.67 14.25 19.00
CA ARG A 199 -31.34 14.49 19.55
C ARG A 199 -30.56 13.20 19.76
N GLY A 200 -29.34 13.15 19.26
CA GLY A 200 -28.46 12.00 19.43
C GLY A 200 -27.08 12.38 19.94
N GLY A 201 -26.44 11.46 20.65
CA GLY A 201 -25.06 11.65 21.09
C GLY A 201 -24.09 11.82 19.93
N LEU A 202 -24.24 11.04 18.84
CA LEU A 202 -23.48 11.16 17.60
C LEU A 202 -24.26 11.90 16.52
N VAL A 203 -25.48 11.44 16.21
CA VAL A 203 -26.30 11.93 15.10
C VAL A 203 -27.73 12.23 15.56
N GLY A 204 -28.29 13.39 15.20
CA GLY A 204 -29.68 13.72 15.51
C GLY A 204 -30.68 12.82 14.77
N TYR A 205 -30.64 12.85 13.43
CA TYR A 205 -31.49 12.08 12.54
C TYR A 205 -30.65 11.31 11.51
N ASN A 206 -30.90 10.02 11.34
CA ASN A 206 -30.14 9.17 10.42
C ASN A 206 -31.07 8.40 9.48
N ILE A 207 -30.77 8.46 8.18
CA ILE A 207 -31.42 7.63 7.15
C ILE A 207 -30.42 6.77 6.35
N ALA A 208 -29.13 6.86 6.67
CA ALA A 208 -28.03 6.21 5.95
C ALA A 208 -27.12 5.37 6.88
N THR A 209 -25.86 5.17 6.53
CA THR A 209 -24.96 4.21 7.19
C THR A 209 -24.14 4.85 8.31
N ILE A 210 -24.19 4.26 9.49
CA ILE A 210 -23.29 4.54 10.62
C ILE A 210 -22.63 3.22 11.04
N SER A 211 -21.30 3.13 10.95
CA SER A 211 -20.59 1.92 11.37
C SER A 211 -19.30 2.19 12.13
N ASN A 212 -18.94 1.29 13.05
CA ASN A 212 -17.72 1.41 13.84
C ASN A 212 -17.58 2.78 14.55
N CYS A 213 -18.69 3.31 15.07
CA CYS A 213 -18.75 4.63 15.68
C CYS A 213 -19.11 4.57 17.17
N TYR A 214 -18.74 5.60 17.94
CA TYR A 214 -19.23 5.74 19.30
C TYR A 214 -19.50 7.16 19.76
N ALA A 215 -20.41 7.30 20.72
CA ALA A 215 -20.67 8.55 21.42
C ALA A 215 -20.44 8.39 22.93
N ALA A 216 -19.85 9.42 23.54
CA ALA A 216 -19.64 9.54 24.97
C ALA A 216 -20.01 10.95 25.46
N GLY A 217 -20.45 11.08 26.71
CA GLY A 217 -20.77 12.37 27.31
C GLY A 217 -22.22 12.49 27.75
N THR A 218 -22.86 13.65 27.54
CA THR A 218 -24.23 13.91 28.03
C THR A 218 -25.14 14.41 26.92
N VAL A 219 -26.33 13.83 26.81
CA VAL A 219 -27.42 14.31 25.95
C VAL A 219 -28.56 14.78 26.83
N SER A 220 -28.90 16.06 26.77
CA SER A 220 -29.94 16.67 27.61
C SER A 220 -30.89 17.57 26.82
N GLY A 221 -32.12 17.73 27.32
CA GLY A 221 -33.09 18.64 26.74
C GLY A 221 -34.56 18.32 27.05
N THR A 222 -35.46 19.22 26.66
CA THR A 222 -36.90 19.22 27.00
C THR A 222 -37.83 18.68 25.91
N GLY A 223 -37.36 18.58 24.65
CA GLY A 223 -38.13 18.01 23.53
C GLY A 223 -38.25 16.47 23.53
N ASN A 224 -38.84 15.87 22.48
CA ASN A 224 -39.48 14.54 22.58
C ASN A 224 -38.62 13.29 22.32
N VAL A 225 -37.49 13.37 21.62
CA VAL A 225 -36.70 12.19 21.19
C VAL A 225 -35.22 12.38 21.53
N LEU A 226 -34.66 11.59 22.45
CA LEU A 226 -33.22 11.67 22.84
C LEU A 226 -32.56 10.29 22.93
N GLY A 227 -31.62 10.02 22.03
CA GLY A 227 -30.87 8.77 21.95
C GLY A 227 -29.38 8.94 22.30
N GLY A 228 -28.78 7.92 22.90
CA GLY A 228 -27.37 7.97 23.29
C GLY A 228 -26.38 7.97 22.12
N LEU A 229 -26.74 7.42 20.96
CA LEU A 229 -25.96 7.48 19.72
C LEU A 229 -26.75 8.22 18.64
N VAL A 230 -27.97 7.77 18.36
CA VAL A 230 -28.84 8.37 17.33
C VAL A 230 -30.18 8.77 17.93
N GLY A 231 -30.66 9.97 17.63
CA GLY A 231 -32.01 10.39 18.03
C GLY A 231 -33.08 9.54 17.33
N THR A 232 -33.18 9.71 16.01
CA THR A 232 -34.09 8.92 15.16
C THR A 232 -33.34 8.19 14.05
N LEU A 233 -33.69 6.92 13.87
CA LEU A 233 -33.25 6.06 12.79
C LEU A 233 -34.44 5.78 11.84
N ASP A 234 -34.48 6.47 10.70
CA ASP A 234 -35.58 6.40 9.73
C ASP A 234 -35.08 5.86 8.38
N GLY A 235 -34.65 4.61 8.40
CA GLY A 235 -33.91 3.97 7.30
C GLY A 235 -32.43 3.78 7.64
N GLY A 236 -31.65 3.26 6.70
CA GLY A 236 -30.21 3.06 6.88
C GLY A 236 -29.81 1.96 7.88
N SER A 237 -28.55 1.99 8.32
CA SER A 237 -27.99 0.97 9.20
C SER A 237 -27.09 1.54 10.30
N VAL A 238 -27.14 0.93 11.49
CA VAL A 238 -26.23 1.19 12.61
C VAL A 238 -25.54 -0.11 12.99
N THR A 239 -24.24 -0.23 12.74
CA THR A 239 -23.51 -1.50 12.86
C THR A 239 -22.20 -1.34 13.62
N GLN A 240 -21.94 -2.22 14.61
CA GLN A 240 -20.71 -2.18 15.41
C GLN A 240 -20.49 -0.81 16.08
N CYS A 241 -21.56 -0.23 16.62
CA CYS A 241 -21.50 1.08 17.28
C CYS A 241 -21.78 0.96 18.78
N TYR A 242 -21.36 1.95 19.56
CA TYR A 242 -21.79 2.00 20.96
C TYR A 242 -22.05 3.40 21.52
N SER A 243 -22.88 3.47 22.57
CA SER A 243 -23.05 4.69 23.36
C SER A 243 -22.65 4.49 24.82
N SER A 244 -21.91 5.47 25.32
CA SER A 244 -21.63 5.70 26.74
C SER A 244 -22.12 7.08 27.16
N CYS A 245 -23.21 7.55 26.57
CA CYS A 245 -23.81 8.83 26.92
C CYS A 245 -24.78 8.71 28.10
N ARG A 246 -24.71 9.69 29.00
CA ARG A 246 -25.76 9.96 30.00
C ARG A 246 -26.93 10.67 29.34
N ILE A 247 -28.16 10.20 29.59
CA ILE A 247 -29.38 10.81 29.05
C ILE A 247 -30.12 11.55 30.16
N ASP A 248 -30.04 12.88 30.15
CA ASP A 248 -30.66 13.77 31.14
C ASP A 248 -31.89 14.45 30.55
N SER A 249 -33.05 13.80 30.66
CA SER A 249 -34.24 14.30 29.99
C SER A 249 -35.56 13.87 30.62
N SER A 250 -36.57 14.71 30.43
CA SER A 250 -37.98 14.45 30.71
C SER A 250 -38.78 14.10 29.43
N ALA A 251 -38.10 13.70 28.36
CA ALA A 251 -38.68 13.45 27.05
C ALA A 251 -39.52 12.18 26.99
N SER A 252 -40.48 12.17 26.06
CA SER A 252 -41.41 11.05 25.84
C SER A 252 -40.73 9.81 25.25
N TYR A 253 -39.75 9.98 24.36
CA TYR A 253 -39.01 8.90 23.72
C TYR A 253 -37.53 9.05 24.04
N THR A 254 -36.99 8.11 24.83
CA THR A 254 -35.56 8.08 25.18
C THR A 254 -35.03 6.68 24.99
N GLY A 255 -33.80 6.57 24.51
CA GLY A 255 -33.14 5.29 24.31
C GLY A 255 -31.65 5.35 24.59
N GLY A 256 -31.11 4.26 25.13
CA GLY A 256 -29.69 4.19 25.48
C GLY A 256 -28.76 4.23 24.26
N LEU A 257 -29.19 3.70 23.11
CA LEU A 257 -28.46 3.79 21.83
C LEU A 257 -29.24 4.61 20.80
N ILE A 258 -30.46 4.19 20.48
CA ILE A 258 -31.39 4.82 19.54
C ILE A 258 -32.69 5.14 20.29
N ALA A 259 -33.25 6.35 20.13
CA ALA A 259 -34.49 6.70 20.82
C ALA A 259 -35.76 6.33 20.05
N TYR A 260 -35.76 6.50 18.74
CA TYR A 260 -36.85 6.09 17.86
C TYR A 260 -36.29 5.44 16.59
N SER A 261 -36.90 4.34 16.16
CA SER A 261 -36.51 3.61 14.96
C SER A 261 -37.77 3.24 14.19
N ASP A 262 -37.82 3.53 12.90
CA ASP A 262 -38.93 3.16 12.03
C ASP A 262 -38.53 1.98 11.12
N THR A 263 -37.86 2.26 9.99
CA THR A 263 -37.46 1.26 8.99
C THR A 263 -35.98 0.87 9.02
N GLY A 264 -35.16 1.51 9.88
CA GLY A 264 -33.72 1.26 9.91
C GLY A 264 -33.31 -0.02 10.63
N THR A 265 -32.09 -0.47 10.35
CA THR A 265 -31.52 -1.71 10.90
C THR A 265 -30.41 -1.42 11.90
N VAL A 266 -30.34 -2.22 12.96
CA VAL A 266 -29.25 -2.15 13.93
C VAL A 266 -28.65 -3.55 14.08
N SER A 267 -27.32 -3.63 14.13
CA SER A 267 -26.61 -4.89 14.38
C SER A 267 -25.35 -4.68 15.21
N SER A 268 -25.02 -5.68 16.04
CA SER A 268 -23.78 -5.73 16.85
C SER A 268 -23.46 -4.43 17.60
N SER A 269 -24.48 -3.74 18.12
CA SER A 269 -24.33 -2.40 18.71
C SER A 269 -24.84 -2.33 20.15
N TYR A 270 -24.19 -1.51 20.98
CA TYR A 270 -24.32 -1.61 22.44
C TYR A 270 -24.47 -0.26 23.15
N TRP A 271 -25.06 -0.24 24.34
CA TRP A 271 -25.03 0.94 25.19
C TRP A 271 -24.84 0.62 26.66
N ASP A 272 -24.28 1.56 27.41
CA ASP A 272 -24.21 1.47 28.87
C ASP A 272 -25.57 1.80 29.51
N THR A 273 -26.23 0.78 30.04
CA THR A 273 -27.57 0.87 30.68
C THR A 273 -27.58 1.68 31.97
N VAL A 274 -26.45 1.70 32.69
CA VAL A 274 -26.33 2.39 33.98
C VAL A 274 -26.04 3.86 33.73
N LEU A 275 -25.06 4.15 32.88
CA LEU A 275 -24.65 5.52 32.59
C LEU A 275 -25.74 6.30 31.85
N SER A 276 -26.41 5.66 30.88
CA SER A 276 -27.55 6.26 30.18
C SER A 276 -28.79 6.41 31.07
N GLY A 277 -28.92 5.61 32.11
CA GLY A 277 -30.14 5.47 32.89
C GLY A 277 -31.29 4.82 32.11
N LYS A 278 -30.99 4.10 31.02
CA LYS A 278 -32.00 3.49 30.13
C LYS A 278 -31.77 1.98 29.99
N ALA A 279 -32.79 1.22 30.41
CA ALA A 279 -32.81 -0.23 30.25
C ALA A 279 -33.13 -0.68 28.82
N ALA A 280 -33.66 0.21 27.97
CA ALA A 280 -34.10 -0.10 26.62
C ALA A 280 -33.59 0.93 25.59
N SER A 281 -33.63 0.53 24.33
CA SER A 281 -33.31 1.33 23.15
C SER A 281 -34.19 0.87 21.99
N ALA A 282 -34.52 1.78 21.07
CA ALA A 282 -35.03 1.39 19.76
C ALA A 282 -33.93 0.65 18.96
N GLY A 283 -34.30 -0.10 17.93
CA GLY A 283 -33.35 -0.84 17.07
C GLY A 283 -33.46 -2.37 17.08
N GLY A 284 -34.46 -2.94 17.77
CA GLY A 284 -34.73 -4.39 17.71
C GLY A 284 -33.61 -5.26 18.32
N ALA A 285 -33.48 -6.50 17.84
CA ALA A 285 -32.59 -7.51 18.42
C ALA A 285 -31.09 -7.24 18.26
N GLY A 286 -30.69 -6.35 17.33
CA GLY A 286 -29.28 -6.02 17.09
C GLY A 286 -28.72 -4.89 17.96
N ALA A 287 -29.55 -4.30 18.84
CA ALA A 287 -29.13 -3.36 19.88
C ALA A 287 -29.21 -4.04 21.26
N ALA A 288 -28.11 -4.04 22.02
CA ALA A 288 -28.09 -4.66 23.35
C ALA A 288 -27.52 -3.76 24.45
N GLY A 289 -28.26 -3.63 25.54
CA GLY A 289 -27.82 -2.93 26.74
C GLY A 289 -26.79 -3.76 27.52
N LYS A 290 -25.74 -3.09 27.99
CA LYS A 290 -24.65 -3.68 28.77
C LYS A 290 -24.38 -2.84 30.02
N THR A 291 -23.78 -3.43 31.04
CA THR A 291 -23.28 -2.67 32.21
C THR A 291 -21.94 -2.02 31.89
N ALA A 292 -21.53 -1.03 32.68
CA ALA A 292 -20.21 -0.40 32.57
C ALA A 292 -19.05 -1.41 32.59
N ASP A 293 -19.15 -2.47 33.39
CA ASP A 293 -18.12 -3.51 33.47
C ASP A 293 -18.11 -4.39 32.22
N GLN A 294 -19.30 -4.74 31.69
CA GLN A 294 -19.40 -5.49 30.43
C GLN A 294 -18.88 -4.67 29.25
N MET A 295 -19.13 -3.36 29.22
CA MET A 295 -18.61 -2.45 28.20
C MET A 295 -17.08 -2.34 28.20
N LYS A 296 -16.39 -2.86 29.22
CA LYS A 296 -14.93 -2.92 29.32
C LYS A 296 -14.34 -4.31 29.05
N GLN A 297 -15.17 -5.27 28.61
CA GLN A 297 -14.74 -6.61 28.22
C GLN A 297 -14.72 -6.75 26.69
N GLN A 298 -13.64 -7.22 26.11
CA GLN A 298 -13.55 -7.47 24.66
C GLN A 298 -14.58 -8.49 24.21
N ALA A 299 -14.83 -9.52 25.03
CA ALA A 299 -15.81 -10.57 24.78
C ALA A 299 -17.26 -10.04 24.62
N THR A 300 -17.57 -8.86 25.16
CA THR A 300 -18.88 -8.22 24.96
C THR A 300 -19.10 -7.79 23.51
N PHE A 301 -18.02 -7.47 22.80
CA PHE A 301 -18.00 -6.95 21.44
C PHE A 301 -17.62 -8.05 20.44
N ALA A 302 -18.28 -9.20 20.54
CA ALA A 302 -18.04 -10.32 19.63
C ALA A 302 -18.19 -9.88 18.15
N GLY A 303 -17.21 -10.25 17.32
CA GLY A 303 -17.15 -9.86 15.91
C GLY A 303 -16.63 -8.44 15.64
N TRP A 304 -16.17 -7.71 16.65
CA TRP A 304 -15.41 -6.46 16.45
C TRP A 304 -13.92 -6.77 16.33
N ASP A 305 -13.21 -5.93 15.57
CA ASP A 305 -11.77 -6.08 15.31
C ASP A 305 -10.92 -5.41 16.40
N PHE A 306 -10.23 -6.24 17.18
CA PHE A 306 -9.31 -5.84 18.26
C PHE A 306 -7.85 -6.35 18.06
N SER A 307 -7.52 -6.91 16.90
CA SER A 307 -6.17 -7.49 16.67
C SER A 307 -5.10 -6.41 16.50
N GLY A 308 -4.13 -6.35 17.43
CA GLY A 308 -3.17 -5.25 17.60
C GLY A 308 -2.44 -4.74 16.35
N GLY A 309 -1.91 -3.50 16.41
CA GLY A 309 -1.21 -2.81 15.30
C GLY A 309 -2.12 -2.37 14.14
N THR A 310 -3.16 -3.15 13.84
CA THR A 310 -4.08 -3.03 12.70
C THR A 310 -5.56 -2.91 13.10
N ALA A 311 -5.87 -3.02 14.40
CA ALA A 311 -7.25 -3.03 14.91
C ALA A 311 -8.03 -1.73 14.66
N SER A 312 -9.28 -1.85 14.23
CA SER A 312 -10.26 -0.76 14.28
C SER A 312 -10.54 -0.29 15.71
N TRP A 313 -10.50 -1.21 16.67
CA TRP A 313 -10.78 -0.96 18.08
C TRP A 313 -9.66 -1.42 19.00
N GLN A 314 -9.39 -0.66 20.06
CA GLN A 314 -8.53 -1.07 21.17
C GLN A 314 -9.35 -1.02 22.44
N ILE A 315 -9.27 -2.09 23.22
CA ILE A 315 -9.85 -2.17 24.55
C ILE A 315 -8.78 -2.61 25.52
N THR A 316 -8.74 -1.95 26.67
CA THR A 316 -7.92 -2.42 27.79
C THR A 316 -8.85 -3.10 28.77
N GLU A 317 -8.75 -4.43 28.85
CA GLU A 317 -9.63 -5.29 29.66
C GLU A 317 -9.84 -4.74 31.07
N ASN A 318 -11.11 -4.64 31.49
CA ASN A 318 -11.54 -4.08 32.79
C ASN A 318 -11.18 -2.60 33.04
N GLN A 319 -10.50 -1.91 32.12
CA GLN A 319 -10.04 -0.54 32.32
C GLN A 319 -10.80 0.46 31.45
N SER A 320 -10.92 0.21 30.14
CA SER A 320 -11.52 1.15 29.20
C SER A 320 -12.60 0.51 28.34
N CYS A 321 -13.57 1.30 27.89
CA CYS A 321 -14.42 0.92 26.75
C CYS A 321 -13.57 0.88 25.46
N PRO A 322 -14.06 0.25 24.37
CA PRO A 322 -13.40 0.28 23.08
C PRO A 322 -13.12 1.70 22.59
N ARG A 323 -11.90 1.99 22.17
CA ARG A 323 -11.52 3.24 21.50
C ARG A 323 -11.04 2.95 20.09
N ILE A 324 -11.19 3.90 19.18
CA ILE A 324 -10.73 3.75 17.79
C ILE A 324 -9.22 3.99 17.74
N VAL A 325 -8.45 3.09 17.13
CA VAL A 325 -6.97 3.02 17.25
C VAL A 325 -6.25 3.82 16.16
N SER A 326 -6.80 3.89 14.96
CA SER A 326 -6.13 4.46 13.80
C SER A 326 -6.73 5.80 13.38
N LEU A 327 -5.88 6.84 13.41
CA LEU A 327 -6.02 8.11 12.68
C LEU A 327 -4.82 8.31 11.72
N LEU A 328 -4.12 7.22 11.40
CA LEU A 328 -2.98 7.18 10.50
C LEU A 328 -3.46 7.15 9.03
N PRO A 329 -2.60 7.48 8.05
CA PRO A 329 -2.99 7.53 6.64
C PRO A 329 -3.71 6.25 6.19
N ALA A 330 -4.69 6.41 5.30
CA ALA A 330 -5.59 5.35 4.82
C ALA A 330 -4.83 4.10 4.31
N TYR A 331 -3.64 4.31 3.75
CA TYR A 331 -2.74 3.28 3.27
C TYR A 331 -1.32 3.52 3.79
N SER A 332 -0.48 2.48 3.83
CA SER A 332 0.94 2.55 4.22
C SER A 332 1.81 3.50 3.36
N GLY A 333 1.26 4.09 2.30
CA GLY A 333 1.89 5.17 1.54
C GLY A 333 1.22 5.42 0.20
N GLY A 334 1.71 6.42 -0.52
CA GLY A 334 1.21 6.80 -1.84
C GLY A 334 -0.09 7.61 -1.81
N ASN A 335 -0.55 8.00 -3.01
CA ASN A 335 -1.77 8.81 -3.18
C ASN A 335 -2.70 8.24 -4.28
N GLY A 336 -2.53 6.98 -4.64
CA GLY A 336 -3.42 6.30 -5.58
C GLY A 336 -3.22 6.69 -7.03
N THR A 337 -2.08 7.24 -7.42
CA THR A 337 -1.83 7.65 -8.82
C THR A 337 -0.74 6.82 -9.47
N ASN A 338 -0.68 6.78 -10.80
CA ASN A 338 0.29 5.92 -11.52
C ASN A 338 1.76 6.11 -11.11
N GLY A 339 2.18 7.31 -10.68
CA GLY A 339 3.54 7.58 -10.21
C GLY A 339 3.76 7.34 -8.72
N THR A 340 2.67 7.29 -7.94
CA THR A 340 2.68 7.15 -6.47
C THR A 340 1.47 6.33 -6.05
N PRO A 341 1.45 5.02 -6.37
CA PRO A 341 0.31 4.14 -6.08
C PRO A 341 0.08 4.03 -4.57
N TYR A 342 -1.16 3.80 -4.15
CA TYR A 342 -1.42 3.41 -2.77
C TYR A 342 -0.67 2.12 -2.45
N LEU A 343 0.09 2.14 -1.35
CA LEU A 343 0.90 1.00 -0.92
C LEU A 343 0.09 0.13 0.01
N ILE A 344 -0.19 -1.08 -0.43
CA ILE A 344 -0.81 -2.12 0.39
C ILE A 344 0.34 -2.94 0.98
N SER A 345 0.63 -2.72 2.27
CA SER A 345 1.78 -3.32 2.97
C SER A 345 1.37 -4.18 4.15
N ASN A 346 0.08 -4.20 4.48
CA ASN A 346 -0.52 -5.00 5.54
C ASN A 346 -2.01 -5.24 5.24
N THR A 347 -2.67 -6.07 6.04
CA THR A 347 -4.08 -6.43 5.86
C THR A 347 -5.03 -5.24 6.10
N SER A 348 -4.67 -4.27 6.95
CA SER A 348 -5.48 -3.05 7.13
C SER A 348 -5.55 -2.20 5.87
N ASP A 349 -4.46 -2.06 5.13
CA ASP A 349 -4.46 -1.32 3.87
C ASP A 349 -5.42 -1.96 2.85
N TRP A 350 -5.49 -3.29 2.82
CA TRP A 350 -6.43 -4.02 1.97
C TRP A 350 -7.87 -3.84 2.44
N LEU A 351 -8.12 -3.93 3.74
CA LEU A 351 -9.44 -3.66 4.32
C LEU A 351 -9.87 -2.20 4.05
N GLU A 352 -8.93 -1.26 4.01
CA GLU A 352 -9.24 0.11 3.61
C GLU A 352 -9.73 0.18 2.17
N MET A 353 -9.04 -0.50 1.24
CA MET A 353 -9.48 -0.56 -0.15
C MET A 353 -10.92 -1.10 -0.25
N ILE A 354 -11.26 -2.15 0.51
CA ILE A 354 -12.63 -2.67 0.56
C ILE A 354 -13.65 -1.58 0.95
N HIS A 355 -13.32 -0.73 1.93
CA HIS A 355 -14.25 0.27 2.46
C HIS A 355 -14.25 1.60 1.68
N THR A 356 -13.30 1.84 0.80
CA THR A 356 -13.11 3.13 0.11
C THR A 356 -13.38 3.02 -1.38
N ALA A 357 -14.67 2.90 -1.72
CA ALA A 357 -15.12 2.77 -3.11
C ALA A 357 -14.71 3.95 -4.03
N SER A 358 -14.48 5.14 -3.47
CA SER A 358 -13.92 6.29 -4.19
C SER A 358 -12.52 6.02 -4.74
N ASP A 359 -11.75 5.11 -4.13
CA ASP A 359 -10.42 4.74 -4.59
C ASP A 359 -10.44 3.65 -5.68
N TYR A 360 -11.59 3.09 -6.06
CA TYR A 360 -11.66 2.02 -7.06
C TYR A 360 -11.22 2.42 -8.47
N SER A 361 -11.00 3.71 -8.74
CA SER A 361 -10.38 4.23 -9.96
C SER A 361 -8.87 4.43 -9.86
N ASN A 362 -8.27 4.18 -8.69
CA ASN A 362 -6.90 4.57 -8.36
C ASN A 362 -5.90 3.44 -8.63
N THR A 363 -4.62 3.76 -8.48
CA THR A 363 -3.50 2.84 -8.65
C THR A 363 -3.05 2.28 -7.29
N PHE A 364 -2.94 0.97 -7.18
CA PHE A 364 -2.55 0.23 -5.98
C PHE A 364 -1.34 -0.66 -6.26
N ARG A 365 -0.50 -0.83 -5.24
CA ARG A 365 0.67 -1.71 -5.29
C ARG A 365 0.84 -2.47 -3.99
N LEU A 366 0.90 -3.79 -4.11
CA LEU A 366 1.23 -4.67 -3.00
C LEU A 366 2.74 -4.63 -2.75
N THR A 367 3.16 -4.29 -1.53
CA THR A 367 4.60 -4.18 -1.17
C THR A 367 5.09 -5.37 -0.35
N LYS A 368 4.17 -6.13 0.25
CA LYS A 368 4.43 -7.31 1.09
C LYS A 368 3.35 -8.34 0.86
N ASP A 369 3.70 -9.58 1.15
CA ASP A 369 2.72 -10.65 1.28
C ASP A 369 1.74 -10.35 2.41
N LEU A 370 0.48 -10.72 2.22
CA LEU A 370 -0.60 -10.57 3.20
C LEU A 370 -1.15 -11.92 3.62
N ASP A 371 -1.37 -12.10 4.91
CA ASP A 371 -2.04 -13.27 5.47
C ASP A 371 -3.26 -12.84 6.29
N PHE A 372 -4.43 -13.28 5.87
CA PHE A 372 -5.71 -12.98 6.51
C PHE A 372 -6.09 -14.00 7.60
N ASN A 373 -5.29 -15.04 7.82
CA ASN A 373 -5.50 -16.05 8.88
C ASN A 373 -6.92 -16.66 8.89
N GLY A 374 -7.52 -16.84 7.71
CA GLY A 374 -8.87 -17.38 7.53
C GLY A 374 -10.00 -16.36 7.73
N GLN A 375 -9.69 -15.06 7.75
CA GLN A 375 -10.70 -14.00 7.92
C GLN A 375 -11.72 -14.01 6.78
N VAL A 376 -12.99 -13.80 7.14
CA VAL A 376 -14.09 -13.59 6.19
C VAL A 376 -14.06 -12.14 5.70
N LEU A 377 -13.93 -11.95 4.39
CA LEU A 377 -13.92 -10.64 3.72
C LEU A 377 -15.16 -10.45 2.85
N THR A 378 -15.49 -9.19 2.60
CA THR A 378 -16.36 -8.79 1.49
C THR A 378 -15.53 -8.50 0.24
N PRO A 379 -16.06 -8.74 -0.97
CA PRO A 379 -15.37 -8.40 -2.21
C PRO A 379 -14.99 -6.93 -2.28
N VAL A 380 -13.81 -6.64 -2.84
CA VAL A 380 -13.49 -5.32 -3.38
C VAL A 380 -14.40 -5.08 -4.58
N ALA A 381 -14.97 -3.89 -4.72
CA ALA A 381 -15.87 -3.57 -5.83
C ALA A 381 -17.03 -4.59 -5.94
N PRO A 382 -17.94 -4.63 -4.96
CA PRO A 382 -18.85 -5.75 -4.76
C PRO A 382 -19.92 -5.91 -5.85
N ASP A 383 -20.16 -4.90 -6.70
CA ASP A 383 -21.18 -4.96 -7.73
C ASP A 383 -20.91 -3.99 -8.90
N MET A 384 -21.86 -3.94 -9.85
CA MET A 384 -21.80 -3.10 -11.05
C MET A 384 -21.84 -1.58 -10.79
N GLN A 385 -22.32 -1.14 -9.61
CA GLN A 385 -22.40 0.28 -9.26
C GLN A 385 -21.06 0.77 -8.71
N ALA A 386 -20.35 -0.09 -7.97
CA ALA A 386 -19.05 0.19 -7.37
C ALA A 386 -17.93 -0.62 -8.02
N LYS A 387 -17.79 -0.57 -9.35
CA LYS A 387 -16.81 -1.37 -10.10
C LYS A 387 -15.35 -0.91 -9.92
N PHE A 388 -14.41 -1.85 -9.91
CA PHE A 388 -12.98 -1.55 -9.95
C PHE A 388 -12.56 -1.11 -11.35
N SER A 389 -12.19 0.16 -11.50
CA SER A 389 -11.73 0.77 -12.76
C SER A 389 -10.28 1.23 -12.71
N GLY A 390 -9.58 0.94 -11.62
CA GLY A 390 -8.21 1.31 -11.34
C GLY A 390 -7.19 0.28 -11.78
N TYR A 391 -5.97 0.40 -11.26
CA TYR A 391 -4.84 -0.48 -11.57
C TYR A 391 -4.31 -1.10 -10.29
N PHE A 392 -4.36 -2.42 -10.18
CA PHE A 392 -3.82 -3.17 -9.06
C PHE A 392 -2.60 -3.99 -9.52
N ASN A 393 -1.43 -3.71 -8.96
CA ASN A 393 -0.21 -4.48 -9.21
C ASN A 393 0.23 -5.23 -7.94
N GLY A 394 0.11 -6.56 -7.99
CA GLY A 394 0.50 -7.42 -6.88
C GLY A 394 2.01 -7.64 -6.75
N GLN A 395 2.83 -7.21 -7.73
CA GLN A 395 4.29 -7.43 -7.74
C GLN A 395 4.72 -8.89 -7.49
N HIS A 396 3.91 -9.85 -7.93
CA HIS A 396 4.02 -11.30 -7.66
C HIS A 396 4.02 -11.67 -6.17
N LYS A 397 3.58 -10.77 -5.30
CA LYS A 397 3.36 -11.03 -3.88
C LYS A 397 2.06 -11.80 -3.66
N PHE A 398 1.96 -12.41 -2.49
CA PHE A 398 0.88 -13.31 -2.13
C PHE A 398 -0.15 -12.66 -1.23
N ILE A 399 -1.40 -13.06 -1.41
CA ILE A 399 -2.47 -12.89 -0.44
C ILE A 399 -2.99 -14.26 -0.05
N ARG A 400 -2.99 -14.56 1.25
CA ARG A 400 -3.20 -15.92 1.76
C ARG A 400 -4.35 -16.01 2.77
N ASN A 401 -4.94 -17.21 2.87
CA ASN A 401 -5.88 -17.61 3.90
C ASN A 401 -7.11 -16.69 4.00
N ILE A 402 -7.88 -16.60 2.92
CA ILE A 402 -9.07 -15.72 2.81
C ILE A 402 -10.34 -16.55 2.69
N VAL A 403 -11.43 -16.07 3.30
CA VAL A 403 -12.78 -16.59 3.05
C VAL A 403 -13.69 -15.51 2.46
N ILE A 404 -14.35 -15.79 1.34
CA ILE A 404 -15.46 -14.99 0.80
C ILE A 404 -16.75 -15.81 0.97
N ALA A 405 -17.58 -15.45 1.94
CA ALA A 405 -18.78 -16.19 2.31
C ALA A 405 -20.07 -15.48 1.88
N GLN A 406 -20.40 -15.56 0.58
CA GLN A 406 -21.52 -14.87 -0.05
C GLN A 406 -22.55 -15.84 -0.66
N SER A 407 -22.78 -17.00 -0.03
CA SER A 407 -23.61 -18.10 -0.56
C SER A 407 -25.01 -17.74 -1.08
N THR A 408 -25.60 -16.61 -0.67
CA THR A 408 -26.90 -16.13 -1.16
C THR A 408 -26.82 -14.90 -2.06
N GLN A 409 -25.64 -14.33 -2.25
CA GLN A 409 -25.40 -13.10 -3.01
C GLN A 409 -24.71 -13.39 -4.34
N ASP A 410 -24.96 -12.53 -5.31
CA ASP A 410 -24.25 -12.55 -6.59
C ASP A 410 -22.91 -11.80 -6.45
N TYR A 411 -21.99 -12.01 -7.40
CA TYR A 411 -20.69 -11.33 -7.49
C TYR A 411 -19.66 -11.71 -6.40
N ALA A 412 -19.57 -13.01 -6.10
CA ALA A 412 -18.62 -13.52 -5.13
C ALA A 412 -17.22 -13.74 -5.73
N GLY A 413 -16.27 -12.94 -5.29
CA GLY A 413 -14.84 -13.11 -5.55
C GLY A 413 -14.00 -12.12 -4.74
N LEU A 414 -12.67 -12.21 -4.80
CA LEU A 414 -11.83 -11.21 -4.15
C LEU A 414 -12.13 -9.80 -4.67
N PHE A 415 -12.36 -9.69 -5.98
CA PHE A 415 -13.02 -8.56 -6.65
C PHE A 415 -14.43 -8.97 -7.11
N GLY A 416 -15.46 -8.20 -6.78
CA GLY A 416 -16.82 -8.47 -7.26
C GLY A 416 -16.96 -8.14 -8.76
N TRP A 417 -16.53 -6.94 -9.15
CA TRP A 417 -16.63 -6.47 -10.52
C TRP A 417 -15.41 -5.66 -10.95
N ILE A 418 -14.66 -6.16 -11.94
CA ILE A 418 -13.60 -5.41 -12.63
C ILE A 418 -14.21 -4.76 -13.88
N GLY A 419 -14.26 -3.44 -13.91
CA GLY A 419 -14.79 -2.65 -15.01
C GLY A 419 -13.86 -2.60 -16.22
N ALA A 420 -14.34 -2.06 -17.35
CA ALA A 420 -13.61 -2.05 -18.62
C ALA A 420 -12.23 -1.34 -18.59
N ALA A 421 -12.05 -0.35 -17.69
CA ALA A 421 -10.77 0.33 -17.48
C ALA A 421 -9.90 -0.33 -16.38
N GLY A 422 -10.48 -1.28 -15.64
CA GLY A 422 -9.82 -1.94 -14.53
C GLY A 422 -8.73 -2.91 -14.99
N SER A 423 -7.65 -2.98 -14.23
CA SER A 423 -6.56 -3.92 -14.44
C SER A 423 -6.08 -4.50 -13.12
N VAL A 424 -6.01 -5.83 -13.03
CA VAL A 424 -5.43 -6.56 -11.91
C VAL A 424 -4.32 -7.45 -12.45
N GLN A 425 -3.10 -7.31 -11.92
CA GLN A 425 -1.97 -8.05 -12.45
C GLN A 425 -0.98 -8.52 -11.38
N ARG A 426 -0.19 -9.53 -11.72
CA ARG A 426 0.95 -10.00 -10.92
C ARG A 426 0.54 -10.29 -9.47
N LEU A 427 -0.63 -10.89 -9.29
CA LEU A 427 -1.19 -11.17 -7.98
C LEU A 427 -1.32 -12.66 -7.78
N ASN A 428 -0.74 -13.15 -6.68
CA ASN A 428 -0.81 -14.55 -6.30
C ASN A 428 -1.76 -14.70 -5.10
N ILE A 429 -2.75 -15.58 -5.20
CA ILE A 429 -3.74 -15.83 -4.15
C ILE A 429 -3.59 -17.29 -3.71
N ARG A 430 -3.36 -17.51 -2.42
CA ARG A 430 -3.17 -18.85 -1.87
C ARG A 430 -4.25 -19.16 -0.83
N ASP A 431 -4.78 -20.38 -0.87
CA ASP A 431 -5.71 -20.91 0.13
C ASP A 431 -6.95 -20.01 0.33
N ILE A 432 -7.59 -19.61 -0.78
CA ILE A 432 -8.86 -18.88 -0.74
C ILE A 432 -10.05 -19.84 -0.76
N SER A 433 -11.06 -19.57 0.05
CA SER A 433 -12.35 -20.26 0.01
C SER A 433 -13.46 -19.28 -0.39
N VAL A 434 -14.08 -19.49 -1.54
CA VAL A 434 -15.18 -18.64 -2.04
C VAL A 434 -16.47 -19.44 -2.13
N SER A 435 -17.55 -18.89 -1.57
CA SER A 435 -18.92 -19.39 -1.77
C SER A 435 -19.82 -18.25 -2.24
N GLY A 436 -20.62 -18.48 -3.28
CA GLY A 436 -21.48 -17.47 -3.90
C GLY A 436 -22.72 -18.05 -4.58
N ARG A 437 -23.67 -17.19 -4.96
CA ARG A 437 -24.86 -17.60 -5.72
C ARG A 437 -24.59 -17.63 -7.22
N GLN A 438 -24.42 -16.46 -7.85
CA GLN A 438 -24.19 -16.30 -9.30
C GLN A 438 -22.98 -15.39 -9.54
N TYR A 439 -22.25 -15.59 -10.64
CA TYR A 439 -20.98 -14.90 -10.91
C TYR A 439 -20.01 -15.14 -9.76
N VAL A 440 -19.41 -16.33 -9.74
CA VAL A 440 -18.53 -16.75 -8.66
C VAL A 440 -17.16 -17.04 -9.25
N GLY A 441 -16.14 -16.34 -8.76
CA GLY A 441 -14.75 -16.53 -9.15
C GLY A 441 -13.80 -16.27 -8.01
N GLY A 442 -12.70 -17.01 -7.93
CA GLY A 442 -11.74 -16.83 -6.84
C GLY A 442 -11.11 -15.44 -6.82
N LEU A 443 -10.61 -14.97 -7.98
CA LEU A 443 -10.02 -13.64 -8.12
C LEU A 443 -11.10 -12.59 -8.41
N ALA A 444 -11.95 -12.83 -9.41
CA ALA A 444 -12.99 -11.89 -9.79
C ALA A 444 -14.32 -12.59 -10.07
N ALA A 445 -15.44 -12.07 -9.61
CA ALA A 445 -16.73 -12.60 -10.01
C ALA A 445 -17.08 -12.25 -11.47
N TYR A 446 -16.85 -10.99 -11.86
CA TYR A 446 -17.12 -10.46 -13.19
C TYR A 446 -15.94 -9.62 -13.70
N ASN A 447 -15.48 -9.86 -14.92
CA ASN A 447 -14.36 -9.11 -15.51
C ASN A 447 -14.68 -8.56 -16.92
N GLN A 448 -14.65 -7.23 -17.03
CA GLN A 448 -14.64 -6.47 -18.30
C GLN A 448 -13.28 -5.84 -18.57
N GLY A 449 -12.36 -5.90 -17.61
CA GLY A 449 -11.03 -5.31 -17.67
C GLY A 449 -9.96 -6.35 -18.03
N GLN A 450 -8.75 -6.11 -17.52
CA GLN A 450 -7.60 -6.96 -17.81
C GLN A 450 -7.13 -7.68 -16.55
N ILE A 451 -7.06 -9.00 -16.62
CA ILE A 451 -6.41 -9.84 -15.61
C ILE A 451 -5.21 -10.49 -16.28
N TYR A 452 -4.01 -10.24 -15.77
CA TYR A 452 -2.81 -10.87 -16.33
C TYR A 452 -1.72 -11.19 -15.32
N GLU A 453 -1.03 -12.32 -15.53
CA GLU A 453 0.04 -12.79 -14.65
C GLU A 453 -0.44 -13.05 -13.21
N CYS A 454 -1.64 -13.60 -13.05
CA CYS A 454 -2.21 -13.91 -11.74
C CYS A 454 -2.29 -15.43 -11.48
N SER A 455 -2.07 -15.84 -10.23
CA SER A 455 -2.24 -17.24 -9.80
C SER A 455 -3.23 -17.36 -8.65
N ILE A 456 -3.96 -18.47 -8.60
CA ILE A 456 -4.93 -18.72 -7.53
C ILE A 456 -4.97 -20.18 -7.11
N THR A 457 -5.10 -20.41 -5.80
CA THR A 457 -5.30 -21.74 -5.22
C THR A 457 -6.34 -21.75 -4.11
N GLY A 458 -7.05 -22.86 -3.95
CA GLY A 458 -8.08 -23.03 -2.92
C GLY A 458 -9.36 -23.69 -3.44
N SER A 459 -10.52 -23.20 -3.02
CA SER A 459 -11.83 -23.77 -3.37
C SER A 459 -12.84 -22.69 -3.77
N VAL A 460 -13.61 -22.93 -4.83
CA VAL A 460 -14.69 -22.05 -5.27
C VAL A 460 -15.99 -22.84 -5.41
N GLN A 461 -17.05 -22.39 -4.75
CA GLN A 461 -18.37 -22.99 -4.80
C GLN A 461 -19.43 -21.98 -5.25
N GLY A 462 -20.19 -22.32 -6.28
CA GLY A 462 -21.33 -21.55 -6.74
C GLY A 462 -22.62 -22.36 -6.77
N THR A 463 -23.75 -21.76 -6.37
CA THR A 463 -25.04 -22.46 -6.36
C THR A 463 -25.88 -22.21 -7.62
N HIS A 464 -25.48 -21.27 -8.47
CA HIS A 464 -26.19 -20.82 -9.68
C HIS A 464 -25.26 -20.63 -10.90
N PHE A 465 -25.57 -19.68 -11.81
CA PHE A 465 -24.83 -19.51 -13.07
C PHE A 465 -23.41 -18.95 -12.87
N TYR A 466 -22.50 -19.38 -13.76
CA TYR A 466 -21.16 -18.81 -13.98
C TYR A 466 -20.23 -18.98 -12.77
N VAL A 467 -19.61 -20.14 -12.69
CA VAL A 467 -18.66 -20.48 -11.62
C VAL A 467 -17.31 -20.80 -12.25
N GLY A 468 -16.28 -20.03 -11.90
CA GLY A 468 -14.92 -20.24 -12.40
C GLY A 468 -13.90 -20.27 -11.27
N GLY A 469 -12.82 -21.04 -11.40
CA GLY A 469 -11.77 -21.05 -10.37
C GLY A 469 -11.08 -19.69 -10.22
N LEU A 470 -10.78 -19.00 -11.34
CA LEU A 470 -10.25 -17.65 -11.34
C LEU A 470 -11.38 -16.62 -11.48
N VAL A 471 -12.25 -16.78 -12.49
CA VAL A 471 -13.34 -15.82 -12.75
C VAL A 471 -14.66 -16.44 -13.16
N GLY A 472 -15.76 -15.92 -12.61
CA GLY A 472 -17.11 -16.34 -12.98
C GLY A 472 -17.46 -16.02 -14.43
N TRP A 473 -17.48 -14.73 -14.79
CA TRP A 473 -17.80 -14.25 -16.14
C TRP A 473 -16.72 -13.31 -16.72
N GLN A 474 -16.35 -13.54 -17.99
CA GLN A 474 -15.25 -12.89 -18.68
C GLN A 474 -15.68 -12.23 -19.99
N GLU A 475 -15.31 -10.96 -20.19
CA GLU A 475 -15.61 -10.20 -21.41
C GLU A 475 -14.41 -9.55 -22.10
N ASN A 476 -13.22 -9.59 -21.48
CA ASN A 476 -12.03 -8.92 -22.02
C ASN A 476 -10.80 -9.82 -21.91
N LEU A 477 -9.81 -9.56 -21.05
CA LEU A 477 -8.55 -10.29 -21.11
C LEU A 477 -8.27 -11.12 -19.85
N VAL A 478 -7.96 -12.39 -20.06
CA VAL A 478 -7.23 -13.26 -19.13
C VAL A 478 -5.95 -13.73 -19.82
N TYR A 479 -4.80 -13.36 -19.27
CA TYR A 479 -3.51 -13.64 -19.90
C TYR A 479 -2.49 -14.15 -18.91
N LYS A 480 -1.76 -15.23 -19.20
CA LYS A 480 -0.74 -15.79 -18.28
C LYS A 480 -1.27 -16.07 -16.88
N CYS A 481 -2.46 -16.65 -16.78
CA CYS A 481 -3.09 -16.92 -15.49
C CYS A 481 -3.12 -18.41 -15.17
N PHE A 482 -3.02 -18.73 -13.88
CA PHE A 482 -2.99 -20.08 -13.34
C PHE A 482 -4.08 -20.27 -12.28
N ALA A 483 -4.86 -21.35 -12.37
CA ALA A 483 -5.80 -21.74 -11.33
C ALA A 483 -5.63 -23.19 -10.90
N GLN A 484 -5.29 -23.40 -9.63
CA GLN A 484 -5.35 -24.70 -8.96
C GLN A 484 -6.40 -24.65 -7.86
N VAL A 485 -7.65 -24.62 -8.31
CA VAL A 485 -8.82 -24.39 -7.47
C VAL A 485 -9.81 -25.51 -7.71
N ASP A 486 -10.26 -26.16 -6.64
CA ASP A 486 -11.38 -27.09 -6.75
C ASP A 486 -12.67 -26.30 -6.92
N VAL A 487 -13.37 -26.53 -8.04
CA VAL A 487 -14.57 -25.78 -8.43
C VAL A 487 -15.79 -26.68 -8.31
N THR A 488 -16.74 -26.28 -7.47
CA THR A 488 -18.02 -26.98 -7.29
C THR A 488 -19.19 -26.10 -7.75
N GLY A 489 -20.07 -26.65 -8.59
CA GLY A 489 -21.29 -25.97 -9.03
C GLY A 489 -22.55 -26.80 -8.85
N ASP A 490 -23.57 -26.28 -8.16
CA ASP A 490 -24.78 -27.08 -7.85
C ASP A 490 -25.80 -27.12 -9.00
N SER A 491 -26.11 -25.98 -9.61
CA SER A 491 -27.07 -25.86 -10.72
C SER A 491 -26.83 -24.57 -11.50
N GLY A 492 -27.06 -24.53 -12.82
CA GLY A 492 -26.88 -23.30 -13.60
C GLY A 492 -25.58 -23.25 -14.41
N TYR A 493 -25.63 -22.64 -15.59
CA TYR A 493 -25.34 -23.35 -16.85
C TYR A 493 -23.85 -23.58 -17.18
N TYR A 494 -22.91 -22.80 -16.64
CA TYR A 494 -21.50 -22.85 -17.05
C TYR A 494 -20.56 -22.90 -15.83
N VAL A 495 -19.72 -23.94 -15.77
CA VAL A 495 -18.72 -24.14 -14.72
C VAL A 495 -17.37 -24.47 -15.35
N GLY A 496 -16.30 -23.77 -14.94
CA GLY A 496 -14.96 -24.01 -15.48
C GLY A 496 -13.84 -23.91 -14.45
N GLY A 497 -12.75 -24.66 -14.65
CA GLY A 497 -11.61 -24.63 -13.72
C GLY A 497 -10.86 -23.29 -13.69
N LEU A 498 -10.84 -22.54 -14.79
CA LEU A 498 -10.32 -21.16 -14.84
C LEU A 498 -11.46 -20.14 -14.92
N VAL A 499 -12.35 -20.32 -15.91
CA VAL A 499 -13.41 -19.35 -16.24
C VAL A 499 -14.76 -20.05 -16.34
N GLY A 500 -15.80 -19.53 -15.69
CA GLY A 500 -17.15 -20.05 -15.85
C GLY A 500 -17.68 -19.86 -17.27
N GLY A 501 -17.86 -18.60 -17.69
CA GLY A 501 -18.29 -18.23 -19.03
C GLY A 501 -17.40 -17.14 -19.66
N ASN A 502 -17.03 -17.32 -20.93
CA ASN A 502 -16.30 -16.35 -21.73
C ASN A 502 -17.20 -15.80 -22.85
N SER A 503 -17.36 -14.47 -22.94
CA SER A 503 -18.24 -13.81 -23.91
C SER A 503 -17.60 -12.53 -24.43
N ASN A 504 -17.12 -12.58 -25.67
CA ASN A 504 -16.32 -11.55 -26.33
C ASN A 504 -14.94 -11.31 -25.68
N GLY A 505 -14.50 -12.20 -24.78
CA GLY A 505 -13.20 -12.16 -24.14
C GLY A 505 -12.15 -13.07 -24.77
N THR A 506 -10.89 -12.77 -24.50
CA THR A 506 -9.69 -13.53 -24.88
C THR A 506 -9.06 -14.17 -23.65
N ILE A 507 -8.92 -15.49 -23.68
CA ILE A 507 -8.17 -16.27 -22.70
C ILE A 507 -6.92 -16.78 -23.41
N LEU A 508 -5.76 -16.30 -22.99
CA LEU A 508 -4.50 -16.52 -23.69
C LEU A 508 -3.44 -17.04 -22.72
N GLN A 509 -2.67 -18.04 -23.14
CA GLN A 509 -1.52 -18.53 -22.37
C GLN A 509 -1.87 -18.82 -20.92
N SER A 510 -2.95 -19.54 -20.62
CA SER A 510 -3.46 -19.74 -19.26
C SER A 510 -3.82 -21.21 -18.99
N CYS A 511 -3.85 -21.62 -17.71
CA CYS A 511 -4.14 -23.01 -17.37
C CYS A 511 -4.90 -23.23 -16.07
N ALA A 512 -5.56 -24.38 -15.99
CA ALA A 512 -6.30 -24.85 -14.82
C ALA A 512 -5.94 -26.29 -14.44
N ARG A 513 -5.80 -26.55 -13.14
CA ARG A 513 -5.39 -27.87 -12.61
C ARG A 513 -6.30 -28.44 -11.53
N GLY A 514 -7.11 -27.61 -10.87
CA GLY A 514 -8.02 -28.08 -9.82
C GLY A 514 -9.21 -28.88 -10.39
N ALA A 515 -9.80 -29.74 -9.57
CA ALA A 515 -10.90 -30.58 -10.01
C ALA A 515 -12.18 -29.74 -10.20
N VAL A 516 -12.99 -30.08 -11.21
CA VAL A 516 -14.25 -29.41 -11.50
C VAL A 516 -15.38 -30.41 -11.35
N SER A 517 -16.28 -30.18 -10.39
CA SER A 517 -17.44 -31.05 -10.13
C SER A 517 -18.74 -30.25 -10.21
N SER A 518 -19.67 -30.64 -11.08
CA SER A 518 -20.95 -29.92 -11.18
C SER A 518 -22.11 -30.70 -11.77
N ASN A 519 -23.32 -30.42 -11.29
CA ASN A 519 -24.55 -30.90 -11.92
C ASN A 519 -25.06 -29.96 -13.03
N SER A 520 -24.21 -29.04 -13.50
CA SER A 520 -24.49 -28.01 -14.51
C SER A 520 -24.58 -28.55 -15.94
N GLN A 521 -25.05 -27.71 -16.87
CA GLN A 521 -25.22 -28.05 -18.29
C GLN A 521 -23.89 -28.18 -19.03
N TYR A 522 -22.96 -27.23 -18.86
CA TYR A 522 -21.65 -27.23 -19.50
C TYR A 522 -20.54 -27.09 -18.47
N VAL A 523 -19.72 -28.13 -18.37
CA VAL A 523 -18.60 -28.21 -17.44
C VAL A 523 -17.31 -28.39 -18.22
N GLY A 524 -16.34 -27.50 -18.01
CA GLY A 524 -15.04 -27.55 -18.69
C GLY A 524 -13.87 -27.55 -17.72
N GLY A 525 -12.80 -28.29 -18.03
CA GLY A 525 -11.59 -28.26 -17.21
C GLY A 525 -10.94 -26.87 -17.17
N LEU A 526 -11.03 -26.09 -18.25
CA LEU A 526 -10.59 -24.68 -18.30
C LEU A 526 -11.78 -23.72 -18.31
N VAL A 527 -12.71 -23.88 -19.25
CA VAL A 527 -13.81 -22.95 -19.50
C VAL A 527 -15.14 -23.69 -19.59
N GLY A 528 -16.16 -23.26 -18.84
CA GLY A 528 -17.49 -23.86 -18.95
C GLY A 528 -18.11 -23.64 -20.33
N TYR A 529 -18.22 -22.37 -20.74
CA TYR A 529 -18.77 -22.00 -22.05
C TYR A 529 -17.97 -20.88 -22.73
N ASN A 530 -17.53 -21.11 -23.98
CA ASN A 530 -16.87 -20.14 -24.83
C ASN A 530 -17.86 -19.59 -25.87
N GLY A 531 -18.50 -18.48 -25.53
CA GLY A 531 -19.64 -17.86 -26.20
C GLY A 531 -19.32 -16.51 -26.88
N GLY A 532 -20.33 -15.87 -27.48
CA GLY A 532 -20.20 -14.52 -28.05
C GLY A 532 -19.86 -14.52 -29.55
N VAL A 533 -19.30 -13.41 -30.04
CA VAL A 533 -18.97 -13.23 -31.47
C VAL A 533 -17.46 -13.25 -31.71
N THR A 534 -16.67 -12.80 -30.74
CA THR A 534 -15.21 -12.59 -30.90
C THR A 534 -14.38 -13.31 -29.85
N SER A 535 -14.94 -14.26 -29.10
CA SER A 535 -14.19 -14.94 -28.06
C SER A 535 -13.06 -15.80 -28.60
N VAL A 536 -11.95 -15.84 -27.88
CA VAL A 536 -10.76 -16.62 -28.25
C VAL A 536 -10.23 -17.34 -27.01
N ILE A 537 -9.91 -18.63 -27.18
CA ILE A 537 -9.08 -19.39 -26.25
C ILE A 537 -7.85 -19.85 -27.03
N ASP A 538 -6.66 -19.38 -26.63
CA ASP A 538 -5.43 -19.70 -27.35
C ASP A 538 -4.27 -20.03 -26.42
N ASN A 539 -3.46 -21.01 -26.78
CA ASN A 539 -2.31 -21.44 -26.01
C ASN A 539 -2.65 -21.78 -24.54
N CYS A 540 -3.72 -22.53 -24.28
CA CYS A 540 -4.18 -22.84 -22.92
C CYS A 540 -4.21 -24.33 -22.64
N TYR A 541 -4.18 -24.74 -21.36
CA TYR A 541 -4.33 -26.14 -21.02
C TYR A 541 -5.08 -26.42 -19.71
N ALA A 542 -5.68 -27.61 -19.62
CA ALA A 542 -6.35 -28.08 -18.40
C ALA A 542 -5.94 -29.50 -18.03
N THR A 543 -5.59 -29.71 -16.76
CA THR A 543 -5.20 -31.03 -16.24
C THR A 543 -6.09 -31.54 -15.11
N GLY A 544 -6.98 -30.70 -14.60
CA GLY A 544 -7.91 -31.07 -13.53
C GLY A 544 -9.00 -32.01 -14.02
N ASP A 545 -9.39 -32.94 -13.16
CA ASP A 545 -10.48 -33.88 -13.45
C ASP A 545 -11.81 -33.15 -13.55
N VAL A 546 -12.67 -33.59 -14.48
CA VAL A 546 -13.99 -33.02 -14.73
C VAL A 546 -15.05 -34.08 -14.42
N THR A 547 -15.91 -33.78 -13.44
CA THR A 547 -17.08 -34.59 -13.07
C THR A 547 -18.34 -33.79 -13.34
N ALA A 548 -19.22 -34.30 -14.22
CA ALA A 548 -20.44 -33.61 -14.61
C ALA A 548 -21.65 -34.53 -14.78
N ASP A 549 -22.87 -34.02 -14.53
CA ASP A 549 -24.10 -34.78 -14.80
C ASP A 549 -24.58 -34.64 -16.26
N HIS A 550 -24.16 -33.60 -16.98
CA HIS A 550 -24.60 -33.32 -18.36
C HIS A 550 -23.45 -33.32 -19.37
N ILE A 551 -23.11 -32.18 -19.98
CA ILE A 551 -22.09 -32.07 -21.04
C ILE A 551 -20.77 -31.65 -20.40
N SER A 552 -19.74 -32.47 -20.59
CA SER A 552 -18.39 -32.20 -20.11
C SER A 552 -17.37 -32.13 -21.22
N GLY A 553 -16.38 -31.24 -21.07
CA GLY A 553 -15.20 -31.20 -21.92
C GLY A 553 -13.93 -31.08 -21.09
N GLY A 554 -12.90 -31.87 -21.42
CA GLY A 554 -11.64 -31.82 -20.68
C GLY A 554 -10.97 -30.43 -20.68
N LEU A 555 -11.23 -29.59 -21.69
CA LEU A 555 -10.83 -28.18 -21.74
C LEU A 555 -12.06 -27.25 -21.70
N VAL A 556 -13.01 -27.44 -22.63
CA VAL A 556 -14.18 -26.55 -22.77
C VAL A 556 -15.48 -27.35 -22.79
N GLY A 557 -16.46 -26.98 -21.95
CA GLY A 557 -17.77 -27.63 -21.92
C GLY A 557 -18.56 -27.40 -23.22
N GLY A 558 -18.82 -26.15 -23.57
CA GLY A 558 -19.46 -25.76 -24.83
C GLY A 558 -18.72 -24.65 -25.58
N ASN A 559 -18.59 -24.77 -26.90
CA ASN A 559 -17.84 -23.83 -27.74
C ASN A 559 -18.63 -23.36 -28.96
N VAL A 560 -18.67 -22.05 -29.20
CA VAL A 560 -19.17 -21.44 -30.44
C VAL A 560 -18.17 -20.48 -31.08
N CYS A 561 -16.94 -20.38 -30.54
CA CYS A 561 -15.90 -19.48 -31.02
C CYS A 561 -14.56 -20.20 -31.26
N ALA A 562 -13.45 -19.46 -31.34
CA ALA A 562 -12.15 -20.00 -31.71
C ALA A 562 -11.41 -20.61 -30.50
N ILE A 563 -10.91 -21.83 -30.69
CA ILE A 563 -9.97 -22.51 -29.80
C ILE A 563 -8.73 -22.88 -30.62
N SER A 564 -7.54 -22.48 -30.17
CA SER A 564 -6.28 -22.83 -30.85
C SER A 564 -5.15 -23.18 -29.89
N ASN A 565 -4.28 -24.11 -30.31
CA ASN A 565 -3.05 -24.47 -29.58
C ASN A 565 -3.28 -24.85 -28.11
N CYS A 566 -4.38 -25.56 -27.82
CA CYS A 566 -4.74 -25.93 -26.46
C CYS A 566 -4.66 -27.44 -26.21
N TYR A 567 -4.59 -27.84 -24.93
CA TYR A 567 -4.73 -29.26 -24.61
C TYR A 567 -5.40 -29.59 -23.27
N SER A 568 -5.88 -30.82 -23.14
CA SER A 568 -6.40 -31.37 -21.88
C SER A 568 -5.86 -32.76 -21.56
N THR A 569 -5.70 -33.04 -20.26
CA THR A 569 -5.26 -34.36 -19.75
C THR A 569 -6.10 -34.90 -18.60
N GLY A 570 -6.89 -34.07 -17.91
CA GLY A 570 -7.71 -34.50 -16.77
C GLY A 570 -8.75 -35.56 -17.14
N PHE A 571 -9.07 -36.45 -16.20
CA PHE A 571 -10.10 -37.47 -16.37
C PHE A 571 -11.47 -36.81 -16.53
N VAL A 572 -12.24 -37.28 -17.52
CA VAL A 572 -13.58 -36.73 -17.79
C VAL A 572 -14.62 -37.79 -17.44
N SER A 573 -15.42 -37.53 -16.42
CA SER A 573 -16.60 -38.34 -16.06
C SER A 573 -17.85 -37.51 -16.23
N GLY A 574 -18.61 -37.77 -17.30
CA GLY A 574 -19.88 -37.12 -17.57
C GLY A 574 -21.02 -38.12 -17.71
N GLY A 575 -22.25 -37.63 -17.57
CA GLY A 575 -23.48 -38.44 -17.63
C GLY A 575 -24.04 -38.67 -19.04
N THR A 576 -23.41 -38.15 -20.11
CA THR A 576 -24.02 -38.11 -21.45
C THR A 576 -23.11 -38.54 -22.60
N PRO A 577 -23.65 -38.90 -23.79
CA PRO A 577 -22.84 -39.24 -24.96
C PRO A 577 -22.00 -38.08 -25.53
N ASN A 578 -22.23 -36.85 -25.06
CA ASN A 578 -21.60 -35.64 -25.58
C ASN A 578 -20.35 -35.24 -24.77
N ASP A 579 -19.84 -36.11 -23.91
CA ASP A 579 -18.59 -35.85 -23.21
C ASP A 579 -17.41 -35.89 -24.17
N GLY A 580 -16.64 -34.82 -24.19
CA GLY A 580 -15.47 -34.69 -25.03
C GLY A 580 -14.17 -34.72 -24.23
N GLY A 581 -13.16 -35.41 -24.76
CA GLY A 581 -11.82 -35.37 -24.19
C GLY A 581 -11.22 -33.95 -24.17
N LEU A 582 -11.58 -33.10 -25.14
CA LEU A 582 -11.18 -31.68 -25.20
C LEU A 582 -12.39 -30.74 -25.10
N VAL A 583 -13.36 -30.89 -26.02
CA VAL A 583 -14.54 -30.04 -26.15
C VAL A 583 -15.78 -30.91 -26.06
N GLY A 584 -16.69 -30.59 -25.14
CA GLY A 584 -17.95 -31.34 -24.97
C GLY A 584 -18.88 -31.17 -26.17
N ILE A 585 -19.35 -29.94 -26.41
CA ILE A 585 -20.11 -29.59 -27.62
C ILE A 585 -19.46 -28.43 -28.39
N GLN A 586 -19.55 -28.49 -29.71
CA GLN A 586 -19.13 -27.40 -30.59
C GLN A 586 -20.25 -27.07 -31.58
N ASP A 587 -20.84 -25.89 -31.44
CA ASP A 587 -21.86 -25.37 -32.37
C ASP A 587 -21.26 -24.36 -33.33
N SER A 588 -21.85 -24.23 -34.52
CA SER A 588 -21.44 -23.24 -35.53
C SER A 588 -21.64 -21.82 -34.99
N PRO A 589 -20.64 -20.92 -35.10
CA PRO A 589 -19.45 -20.99 -35.98
C PRO A 589 -18.15 -21.49 -35.30
N GLY A 590 -18.23 -22.19 -34.16
CA GLY A 590 -17.08 -22.60 -33.36
C GLY A 590 -16.05 -23.42 -34.12
N THR A 591 -14.76 -23.18 -33.82
CA THR A 591 -13.64 -23.90 -34.42
C THR A 591 -12.63 -24.32 -33.36
N THR A 592 -12.02 -25.49 -33.56
CA THR A 592 -10.93 -25.99 -32.72
C THR A 592 -9.77 -26.42 -33.61
N VAL A 593 -8.61 -25.77 -33.46
CA VAL A 593 -7.47 -25.92 -34.36
C VAL A 593 -6.20 -26.23 -33.56
N ARG A 594 -5.34 -27.12 -34.05
CA ARG A 594 -4.04 -27.47 -33.42
C ARG A 594 -4.14 -27.77 -31.91
N SER A 595 -5.24 -28.38 -31.49
CA SER A 595 -5.53 -28.63 -30.07
C SER A 595 -5.80 -30.11 -29.83
N TYR A 596 -5.43 -30.60 -28.66
CA TYR A 596 -5.26 -32.03 -28.41
C TYR A 596 -5.79 -32.47 -27.05
N TRP A 597 -6.25 -33.71 -26.92
CA TRP A 597 -6.46 -34.30 -25.60
C TRP A 597 -5.75 -35.64 -25.49
N ASP A 598 -5.38 -36.01 -24.27
CA ASP A 598 -4.86 -37.33 -23.98
C ASP A 598 -6.00 -38.35 -23.85
N THR A 599 -6.06 -39.31 -24.78
CA THR A 599 -7.12 -40.33 -24.82
C THR A 599 -7.05 -41.36 -23.69
N GLN A 600 -5.90 -41.50 -23.04
CA GLN A 600 -5.67 -42.49 -21.99
C GLN A 600 -5.99 -41.90 -20.62
N THR A 601 -5.48 -40.70 -20.32
CA THR A 601 -5.73 -40.05 -19.02
C THR A 601 -7.14 -39.47 -18.93
N SER A 602 -7.68 -38.91 -20.02
CA SER A 602 -9.05 -38.39 -20.03
C SER A 602 -10.12 -39.47 -19.92
N GLY A 603 -9.80 -40.72 -20.24
CA GLY A 603 -10.77 -41.80 -20.39
C GLY A 603 -11.72 -41.65 -21.60
N LYS A 604 -11.48 -40.68 -22.50
CA LYS A 604 -12.34 -40.38 -23.66
C LYS A 604 -11.65 -40.66 -25.00
N THR A 605 -12.34 -41.41 -25.86
CA THR A 605 -11.89 -41.67 -27.24
C THR A 605 -12.39 -40.64 -28.25
N THR A 606 -13.32 -39.76 -27.87
CA THR A 606 -13.99 -38.78 -28.75
C THR A 606 -14.02 -37.40 -28.13
N SER A 607 -14.20 -36.37 -28.96
CA SER A 607 -14.37 -34.96 -28.61
C SER A 607 -15.07 -34.24 -29.75
N ALA A 608 -15.87 -33.19 -29.46
CA ALA A 608 -16.52 -32.39 -30.50
C ALA A 608 -15.53 -31.54 -31.31
N GLY A 609 -14.34 -31.29 -30.77
CA GLY A 609 -13.25 -30.57 -31.42
C GLY A 609 -11.87 -31.07 -30.99
N GLY A 610 -10.85 -30.77 -31.81
CA GLY A 610 -9.44 -31.14 -31.56
C GLY A 610 -9.09 -32.56 -32.03
N PHE A 611 -7.92 -33.05 -31.62
CA PHE A 611 -7.41 -34.37 -31.99
C PHE A 611 -6.92 -35.17 -30.78
N GLY A 612 -7.41 -36.40 -30.63
CA GLY A 612 -6.97 -37.32 -29.57
C GLY A 612 -5.55 -37.82 -29.82
N ARG A 613 -4.76 -37.91 -28.76
CA ARG A 613 -3.39 -38.44 -28.75
C ARG A 613 -3.22 -39.36 -27.55
N THR A 614 -2.36 -40.36 -27.70
CA THR A 614 -1.90 -41.16 -26.55
C THR A 614 -0.99 -40.33 -25.65
N THR A 615 -0.82 -40.73 -24.39
CA THR A 615 0.13 -40.10 -23.47
C THR A 615 1.53 -40.01 -24.05
N ALA A 616 2.01 -41.11 -24.65
CA ALA A 616 3.31 -41.13 -25.29
C ALA A 616 3.44 -40.13 -26.45
N GLN A 617 2.36 -39.86 -27.19
CA GLN A 617 2.37 -38.84 -28.25
C GLN A 617 2.27 -37.43 -27.67
N MET A 618 1.48 -37.23 -26.62
CA MET A 618 1.37 -35.95 -25.93
C MET A 618 2.67 -35.52 -25.24
N GLN A 619 3.60 -36.44 -25.02
CA GLN A 619 4.94 -36.19 -24.47
C GLN A 619 6.03 -36.06 -25.55
N GLN A 620 5.64 -35.93 -26.83
CA GLN A 620 6.57 -35.77 -27.96
C GLN A 620 6.40 -34.42 -28.64
N ALA A 621 7.49 -33.65 -28.73
CA ALA A 621 7.48 -32.32 -29.34
C ALA A 621 6.99 -32.34 -30.80
N ALA A 622 7.25 -33.44 -31.52
CA ALA A 622 6.79 -33.66 -32.89
C ALA A 622 5.26 -33.64 -33.03
N THR A 623 4.49 -33.95 -31.98
CA THR A 623 3.02 -33.87 -31.97
C THR A 623 2.54 -32.42 -32.04
N PHE A 624 3.34 -31.48 -31.56
CA PHE A 624 3.04 -30.05 -31.46
C PHE A 624 3.90 -29.22 -32.41
N ASN A 625 4.30 -29.78 -33.55
CA ASN A 625 5.22 -29.15 -34.51
C ASN A 625 4.78 -27.79 -35.10
N LEU A 626 3.56 -27.34 -34.81
CA LEU A 626 3.03 -26.02 -35.19
C LEU A 626 2.88 -25.06 -34.00
N TRP A 627 3.30 -25.47 -32.80
CA TRP A 627 3.32 -24.62 -31.60
C TRP A 627 4.63 -23.84 -31.52
N ASP A 628 4.57 -22.69 -30.85
CA ASP A 628 5.71 -21.83 -30.64
C ASP A 628 6.46 -22.23 -29.36
N PHE A 629 7.47 -23.09 -29.54
CA PHE A 629 8.38 -23.50 -28.45
C PHE A 629 9.54 -22.52 -28.21
N ALA A 630 9.60 -21.41 -28.96
CA ALA A 630 10.63 -20.39 -28.76
C ALA A 630 10.17 -19.30 -27.79
N ALA A 631 8.87 -19.02 -27.73
CA ALA A 631 8.34 -17.90 -26.94
C ALA A 631 7.14 -18.23 -26.04
N VAL A 632 6.42 -19.33 -26.27
CA VAL A 632 5.14 -19.61 -25.57
C VAL A 632 5.20 -20.88 -24.74
N TRP A 633 5.66 -21.97 -25.35
CA TRP A 633 5.69 -23.30 -24.74
C TRP A 633 7.11 -23.75 -24.48
N GLU A 634 7.31 -24.54 -23.44
CA GLU A 634 8.49 -25.37 -23.24
C GLU A 634 8.31 -26.71 -23.93
N ALA A 635 9.37 -27.17 -24.59
CA ALA A 635 9.33 -28.42 -25.33
C ALA A 635 9.15 -29.61 -24.38
N PRO A 636 8.26 -30.57 -24.70
CA PRO A 636 8.09 -31.76 -23.87
C PRO A 636 9.37 -32.64 -23.90
N ASP A 637 10.02 -32.82 -22.75
CA ASP A 637 11.06 -33.85 -22.53
C ASP A 637 10.51 -34.95 -21.62
N ARG A 638 9.82 -35.93 -22.22
CA ARG A 638 9.08 -37.01 -21.52
C ARG A 638 7.93 -36.54 -20.59
N ASN A 639 7.65 -35.24 -20.57
CA ASN A 639 6.49 -34.63 -19.91
C ASN A 639 5.57 -33.92 -20.93
N TYR A 640 4.40 -33.44 -20.50
CA TYR A 640 3.50 -32.65 -21.36
C TYR A 640 4.06 -31.24 -21.62
N PRO A 641 3.72 -30.56 -22.74
CA PRO A 641 4.12 -29.18 -22.97
C PRO A 641 3.66 -28.26 -21.84
N GLN A 642 4.55 -27.42 -21.34
CA GLN A 642 4.25 -26.42 -20.31
C GLN A 642 4.33 -25.01 -20.90
N LEU A 643 3.59 -24.06 -20.32
CA LEU A 643 3.73 -22.66 -20.74
C LEU A 643 5.04 -22.12 -20.17
N GLY A 644 5.89 -21.48 -20.99
CA GLY A 644 7.21 -21.05 -20.57
C GLY A 644 7.19 -20.10 -19.37
N TRP A 645 6.17 -19.25 -19.27
CA TRP A 645 5.99 -18.37 -18.11
C TRP A 645 5.56 -19.13 -16.84
N SER A 646 4.94 -20.31 -16.96
CA SER A 646 4.46 -21.07 -15.79
C SER A 646 5.59 -21.77 -15.05
N VAL A 647 6.70 -22.07 -15.73
CA VAL A 647 7.96 -22.53 -15.11
C VAL A 647 8.61 -21.42 -14.29
N SER A 648 8.41 -20.16 -14.69
CA SER A 648 8.91 -18.97 -13.95
C SER A 648 7.99 -18.45 -12.83
N MET A 649 6.80 -19.05 -12.61
CA MET A 649 5.85 -18.62 -11.56
C MET A 649 6.04 -19.34 -10.21
N LEU A 650 6.79 -20.45 -10.19
CA LEU A 650 7.39 -20.95 -8.96
C LEU A 650 8.67 -20.16 -8.75
N THR A 651 8.67 -19.31 -7.73
CA THR A 651 9.86 -18.54 -7.39
C THR A 651 10.87 -19.53 -6.81
N PRO A 652 12.11 -19.62 -7.34
CA PRO A 652 13.11 -20.50 -6.77
C PRO A 652 13.59 -20.10 -5.36
N ASP A 653 13.03 -19.00 -4.84
CA ASP A 653 13.07 -18.55 -3.46
C ASP A 653 12.12 -19.42 -2.61
N LEU A 654 12.56 -20.64 -2.32
CA LEU A 654 11.83 -21.66 -1.57
C LEU A 654 11.54 -21.22 -0.13
N ASN A 655 12.41 -20.40 0.47
CA ASN A 655 12.23 -19.88 1.83
C ASN A 655 11.45 -18.54 1.88
N ASN A 656 11.08 -17.97 0.74
CA ASN A 656 10.42 -16.67 0.60
C ASN A 656 11.20 -15.50 1.25
N SER A 657 12.54 -15.57 1.27
CA SER A 657 13.41 -14.51 1.79
C SER A 657 13.46 -13.29 0.87
N GLY A 658 12.99 -13.42 -0.36
CA GLY A 658 13.10 -12.45 -1.43
C GLY A 658 14.38 -12.58 -2.26
N VAL A 659 15.20 -13.61 -2.03
CA VAL A 659 16.47 -13.89 -2.72
C VAL A 659 16.61 -15.42 -2.89
N VAL A 660 17.02 -15.88 -4.07
CA VAL A 660 17.31 -17.31 -4.33
C VAL A 660 18.77 -17.61 -3.98
N GLY A 661 19.02 -18.14 -2.79
CA GLY A 661 20.36 -18.30 -2.23
C GLY A 661 20.70 -19.70 -1.72
N LEU A 662 21.73 -19.79 -0.89
CA LEU A 662 22.19 -21.05 -0.29
C LEU A 662 21.13 -21.71 0.60
N ASP A 663 20.27 -20.92 1.24
CA ASP A 663 19.18 -21.42 2.08
C ASP A 663 18.07 -22.07 1.22
N ASP A 664 17.83 -21.56 0.01
CA ASP A 664 16.92 -22.17 -0.97
C ASP A 664 17.51 -23.43 -1.59
N LEU A 665 18.82 -23.41 -1.86
CA LEU A 665 19.54 -24.62 -2.27
C LEU A 665 19.47 -25.70 -1.18
N LEU A 666 19.54 -25.33 0.09
CA LEU A 666 19.42 -26.27 1.21
C LEU A 666 18.03 -26.93 1.21
N LEU A 667 16.96 -26.14 1.06
CA LEU A 667 15.59 -26.64 0.97
C LEU A 667 15.38 -27.54 -0.26
N LEU A 668 15.96 -27.19 -1.41
CA LEU A 668 15.90 -28.05 -2.60
C LEU A 668 16.63 -29.38 -2.39
N VAL A 669 17.78 -29.36 -1.70
CA VAL A 669 18.55 -30.57 -1.39
C VAL A 669 17.83 -31.45 -0.34
N GLU A 670 17.09 -30.86 0.58
CA GLU A 670 16.28 -31.61 1.57
C GLU A 670 15.20 -32.48 0.90
N HIS A 671 14.68 -32.02 -0.24
CA HIS A 671 13.68 -32.74 -1.04
C HIS A 671 14.29 -33.50 -2.24
N TRP A 672 15.62 -33.59 -2.35
CA TRP A 672 16.29 -34.19 -3.50
C TRP A 672 15.89 -35.63 -3.78
N LEU A 673 15.50 -35.93 -5.03
CA LEU A 673 14.98 -37.22 -5.50
C LEU A 673 13.63 -37.63 -4.87
N GLU A 674 12.92 -36.72 -4.22
CA GLU A 674 11.57 -36.97 -3.77
C GLU A 674 10.63 -37.15 -4.96
N VAL A 675 9.67 -38.07 -4.83
CA VAL A 675 8.73 -38.47 -5.87
C VAL A 675 7.30 -38.29 -5.37
N ASP A 676 6.37 -38.10 -6.30
CA ASP A 676 4.96 -37.77 -6.00
C ASP A 676 4.79 -36.35 -5.42
N CYS A 677 5.64 -35.41 -5.85
CA CYS A 677 5.52 -33.99 -5.51
C CYS A 677 4.27 -33.41 -6.17
N VAL A 678 3.18 -33.40 -5.41
CA VAL A 678 1.89 -32.85 -5.83
C VAL A 678 1.60 -31.57 -5.05
N TYR A 679 0.91 -30.64 -5.69
CA TYR A 679 0.32 -29.48 -5.03
C TYR A 679 -0.46 -29.88 -3.75
N PRO A 680 -0.52 -29.06 -2.66
CA PRO A 680 -0.13 -27.64 -2.56
C PRO A 680 1.33 -27.36 -2.26
N ASP A 681 2.07 -28.39 -1.87
CA ASP A 681 3.38 -28.19 -1.28
C ASP A 681 4.50 -28.43 -2.29
N TRP A 682 4.30 -29.17 -3.39
CA TRP A 682 5.35 -29.43 -4.40
C TRP A 682 6.68 -29.87 -3.75
N CYS A 683 6.59 -30.69 -2.69
CA CYS A 683 7.72 -31.02 -1.83
C CYS A 683 8.40 -29.75 -1.26
N GLY A 684 7.66 -28.97 -0.46
CA GLY A 684 8.14 -27.69 0.10
C GLY A 684 8.44 -26.58 -0.92
N GLY A 685 7.93 -26.69 -2.15
CA GLY A 685 8.18 -25.80 -3.28
C GLY A 685 9.35 -26.24 -4.15
N ALA A 686 10.06 -27.32 -3.79
CA ALA A 686 11.31 -27.74 -4.41
C ALA A 686 11.15 -28.37 -5.81
N ASP A 687 9.96 -28.84 -6.19
CA ASP A 687 9.63 -29.27 -7.56
C ASP A 687 9.33 -28.04 -8.44
N LEU A 688 10.39 -27.30 -8.76
CA LEU A 688 10.37 -26.03 -9.49
C LEU A 688 9.97 -26.19 -10.96
N ASN A 689 10.24 -27.34 -11.58
CA ASN A 689 9.85 -27.64 -12.96
C ASN A 689 8.44 -28.24 -13.07
N VAL A 690 7.83 -28.59 -11.93
CA VAL A 690 6.50 -29.19 -11.84
C VAL A 690 6.42 -30.53 -12.58
N GLY A 691 7.47 -31.33 -12.45
CA GLY A 691 7.63 -32.63 -13.08
C GLY A 691 7.05 -33.77 -12.24
N GLY A 692 6.64 -33.50 -10.99
CA GLY A 692 6.19 -34.49 -10.01
C GLY A 692 7.35 -35.12 -9.21
N HIS A 693 8.57 -34.64 -9.41
CA HIS A 693 9.81 -35.16 -8.84
C HIS A 693 10.83 -34.04 -8.65
N VAL A 694 11.56 -34.01 -7.53
CA VAL A 694 12.68 -33.06 -7.36
C VAL A 694 13.96 -33.68 -7.91
N GLU A 695 14.48 -33.11 -9.00
CA GLU A 695 15.59 -33.65 -9.75
C GLU A 695 16.55 -32.57 -10.29
N LEU A 696 17.48 -33.00 -11.15
CA LEU A 696 18.49 -32.13 -11.77
C LEU A 696 17.91 -30.95 -12.54
N ASN A 697 16.70 -31.10 -13.08
CA ASN A 697 16.01 -30.02 -13.79
C ASN A 697 15.52 -28.94 -12.81
N ASP A 698 15.08 -29.30 -11.60
CA ASP A 698 14.71 -28.34 -10.54
C ASP A 698 15.93 -27.61 -10.00
N PHE A 699 17.04 -28.34 -9.81
CA PHE A 699 18.32 -27.72 -9.48
C PHE A 699 18.78 -26.77 -10.57
N ALA A 700 18.57 -27.10 -11.85
CA ALA A 700 18.90 -26.20 -12.95
C ALA A 700 18.05 -24.92 -12.92
N ILE A 701 16.75 -25.01 -12.63
CA ILE A 701 15.87 -23.83 -12.48
C ILE A 701 16.26 -22.98 -11.27
N LEU A 702 16.57 -23.62 -10.14
CA LEU A 702 17.10 -22.93 -8.96
C LEU A 702 18.45 -22.29 -9.24
N ALA A 703 19.32 -22.93 -10.02
CA ALA A 703 20.62 -22.39 -10.42
C ALA A 703 20.51 -21.24 -11.43
N GLU A 704 19.52 -21.27 -12.32
CA GLU A 704 19.25 -20.22 -13.31
C GLU A 704 18.66 -18.96 -12.69
N SER A 705 17.86 -19.13 -11.63
CA SER A 705 17.30 -18.03 -10.86
C SER A 705 18.07 -17.76 -9.57
N PHE A 706 19.17 -18.48 -9.33
CA PHE A 706 20.05 -18.26 -8.20
C PHE A 706 20.44 -16.80 -8.27
N ASP A 707 19.98 -16.05 -7.28
CA ASP A 707 20.07 -14.63 -7.19
C ASP A 707 21.26 -14.36 -6.26
N PRO A 708 22.49 -14.23 -6.79
CA PRO A 708 23.61 -13.66 -6.04
C PRO A 708 23.46 -12.14 -5.88
N TYR A 709 22.29 -11.56 -6.21
CA TYR A 709 21.96 -10.13 -6.29
C TYR A 709 21.42 -9.50 -5.00
N SER A 710 21.44 -10.19 -3.87
CA SER A 710 21.99 -9.51 -2.70
C SER A 710 23.52 -9.53 -2.88
N PRO A 711 24.20 -8.38 -3.03
CA PRO A 711 25.65 -8.35 -3.19
C PRO A 711 26.26 -9.34 -2.20
N PRO A 712 27.04 -10.35 -2.65
CA PRO A 712 27.29 -11.54 -1.85
C PRO A 712 27.71 -11.16 -0.43
N ALA A 713 27.01 -11.72 0.55
CA ALA A 713 27.28 -11.55 1.98
C ALA A 713 27.22 -10.09 2.53
N MET A 714 26.37 -9.20 2.00
CA MET A 714 26.11 -7.91 2.67
C MET A 714 25.54 -8.15 4.08
N THR A 715 26.30 -7.76 5.10
CA THR A 715 25.94 -7.97 6.51
C THR A 715 25.39 -6.66 7.09
N TRP A 716 24.22 -6.73 7.73
CA TRP A 716 23.53 -5.56 8.29
C TRP A 716 23.64 -5.50 9.80
N VAL A 717 23.78 -4.29 10.33
CA VAL A 717 23.74 -4.00 11.76
C VAL A 717 22.54 -3.11 12.03
N ALA A 718 21.63 -3.56 12.89
CA ALA A 718 20.51 -2.75 13.36
C ALA A 718 21.00 -1.76 14.43
N ILE A 719 20.73 -0.47 14.21
CA ILE A 719 21.23 0.63 15.03
C ILE A 719 20.05 1.49 15.47
N SER A 720 20.08 1.89 16.74
CA SER A 720 19.23 2.92 17.29
C SER A 720 20.09 3.82 18.17
N ASP A 721 20.56 4.90 17.56
CA ASP A 721 21.42 5.91 18.16
C ASP A 721 20.73 7.28 18.03
N SER A 722 20.66 8.03 19.13
CA SER A 722 20.05 9.36 19.15
C SER A 722 20.99 10.49 18.69
N GLY A 723 22.27 10.20 18.49
CA GLY A 723 23.32 11.18 18.19
C GLY A 723 23.82 11.91 19.44
N ALA A 724 23.55 11.38 20.63
CA ALA A 724 23.85 12.06 21.88
C ALA A 724 25.36 12.02 22.17
N GLY A 725 25.95 13.18 22.46
CA GLY A 725 27.36 13.28 22.85
C GLY A 725 28.35 13.50 21.69
N MET A 726 27.86 13.50 20.44
CA MET A 726 28.69 13.77 19.26
C MET A 726 29.35 15.15 19.32
N LYS A 727 30.56 15.26 18.75
CA LYS A 727 31.35 16.50 18.69
C LYS A 727 31.86 16.81 17.29
N ASP A 728 32.04 18.10 16.97
CA ASP A 728 32.74 18.52 15.75
C ASP A 728 34.26 18.33 15.86
N GLU A 729 34.99 18.61 14.79
CA GLU A 729 36.45 18.50 14.71
C GLU A 729 37.21 19.40 15.71
N TYR A 730 36.55 20.39 16.31
CA TYR A 730 37.11 21.29 17.32
C TYR A 730 36.74 20.84 18.75
N GLY A 731 36.01 19.73 18.90
CA GLY A 731 35.55 19.20 20.18
C GLY A 731 34.29 19.87 20.72
N ASN A 732 33.60 20.70 19.93
CA ASN A 732 32.34 21.31 20.35
C ASN A 732 31.19 20.30 20.19
N PRO A 733 30.23 20.23 21.13
CA PRO A 733 29.05 19.38 20.97
C PRO A 733 28.26 19.73 19.71
N ILE A 734 27.90 18.72 18.92
CA ILE A 734 26.98 18.88 17.79
C ILE A 734 25.62 18.32 18.15
N SER A 735 24.59 19.11 17.89
CA SER A 735 23.19 18.67 17.89
C SER A 735 22.81 18.44 16.44
N GLN A 736 23.00 17.21 15.98
CA GLN A 736 22.56 16.66 14.71
C GLN A 736 21.89 15.33 15.06
N GLY A 737 20.80 14.96 14.38
CA GLY A 737 20.09 13.71 14.67
C GLY A 737 20.99 12.48 14.55
N GLY A 738 20.71 11.44 15.34
CA GLY A 738 21.40 10.15 15.24
C GLY A 738 20.88 9.28 14.09
N PHE A 739 21.05 7.96 14.21
CA PHE A 739 20.63 6.99 13.20
C PHE A 739 19.74 5.91 13.82
N THR A 740 18.55 5.72 13.26
CA THR A 740 17.69 4.56 13.57
C THR A 740 17.38 3.83 12.26
N GLY A 741 17.90 2.61 12.12
CA GLY A 741 17.82 1.84 10.89
C GLY A 741 18.87 0.74 10.87
N GLU A 742 19.17 0.22 9.69
CA GLU A 742 20.24 -0.76 9.48
C GLU A 742 21.35 -0.15 8.61
N MET A 743 22.61 -0.32 9.03
CA MET A 743 23.78 0.10 8.27
C MET A 743 24.62 -1.13 7.90
N SER A 744 25.26 -1.12 6.74
CA SER A 744 26.16 -2.21 6.35
C SER A 744 27.35 -2.25 7.32
N LYS A 745 27.61 -3.44 7.84
CA LYS A 745 28.68 -3.72 8.83
C LYS A 745 30.05 -3.30 8.32
N TYR A 746 30.26 -3.46 7.01
CA TYR A 746 31.49 -3.23 6.27
C TYR A 746 31.27 -2.16 5.17
N GLU A 747 32.36 -1.61 4.64
CA GLU A 747 32.32 -0.92 3.35
C GLU A 747 31.93 -1.89 2.22
N THR A 748 31.34 -1.36 1.16
CA THR A 748 30.97 -2.14 -0.03
C THR A 748 32.24 -2.71 -0.69
N THR A 749 32.27 -4.02 -0.95
CA THR A 749 33.46 -4.69 -1.50
C THR A 749 33.54 -4.64 -3.04
N ASN A 750 34.71 -4.95 -3.61
CA ASN A 750 34.88 -5.07 -5.05
C ASN A 750 33.96 -6.13 -5.67
N ALA A 751 33.77 -7.27 -5.01
CA ALA A 751 32.86 -8.32 -5.50
C ALA A 751 31.41 -7.83 -5.53
N GLN A 752 30.97 -7.15 -4.47
CA GLN A 752 29.64 -6.59 -4.37
C GLN A 752 29.37 -5.53 -5.45
N TYR A 753 30.35 -4.64 -5.67
CA TYR A 753 30.21 -3.59 -6.68
C TYR A 753 30.32 -4.14 -8.12
N ALA A 754 31.24 -5.08 -8.40
CA ALA A 754 31.35 -5.73 -9.72
C ALA A 754 30.07 -6.51 -10.08
N HIS A 755 29.47 -7.14 -9.07
CA HIS A 755 28.18 -7.79 -9.20
C HIS A 755 27.09 -6.79 -9.64
N TYR A 756 26.98 -5.64 -8.97
CA TYR A 756 26.11 -4.54 -9.40
C TYR A 756 26.40 -4.09 -10.83
N LEU A 757 27.66 -3.88 -11.20
CA LEU A 757 28.02 -3.44 -12.55
C LEU A 757 27.57 -4.45 -13.62
N ASN A 758 27.73 -5.75 -13.38
CA ASN A 758 27.23 -6.76 -14.31
C ASN A 758 25.70 -6.72 -14.46
N ALA A 759 24.98 -6.55 -13.34
CA ALA A 759 23.53 -6.45 -13.34
C ALA A 759 23.04 -5.18 -14.08
N ALA A 760 23.63 -4.03 -13.76
CA ALA A 760 23.33 -2.75 -14.39
C ALA A 760 23.69 -2.71 -15.89
N LEU A 761 24.71 -3.46 -16.30
CA LEU A 761 25.07 -3.61 -17.71
C LEU A 761 24.02 -4.43 -18.46
N ALA A 762 23.54 -5.53 -17.87
CA ALA A 762 22.54 -6.39 -18.48
C ALA A 762 21.20 -5.67 -18.70
N SER A 763 20.83 -4.76 -17.78
CA SER A 763 19.65 -3.91 -17.90
C SER A 763 19.83 -2.67 -18.77
N GLY A 764 21.06 -2.39 -19.22
CA GLY A 764 21.38 -1.19 -20.00
C GLY A 764 21.41 0.11 -19.18
N ASP A 765 21.47 0.03 -17.85
CA ASP A 765 21.56 1.20 -16.97
C ASP A 765 22.96 1.86 -17.02
N ILE A 766 23.97 1.10 -17.45
CA ILE A 766 25.35 1.56 -17.65
C ILE A 766 25.90 1.15 -19.01
N ILE A 767 26.92 1.87 -19.46
CA ILE A 767 27.79 1.52 -20.58
C ILE A 767 29.26 1.64 -20.17
N VAL A 768 30.14 0.96 -20.91
CA VAL A 768 31.59 1.18 -20.81
C VAL A 768 32.02 2.13 -21.92
N SER A 769 32.67 3.23 -21.55
CA SER A 769 33.17 4.26 -22.46
C SER A 769 34.65 4.52 -22.17
N GLY A 770 35.53 3.94 -23.00
CA GLY A 770 36.96 3.95 -22.74
C GLY A 770 37.29 3.25 -21.43
N ASP A 771 37.99 3.97 -20.53
CA ASP A 771 38.37 3.46 -19.21
C ASP A 771 37.31 3.72 -18.13
N TYR A 772 36.12 4.19 -18.49
CA TYR A 772 35.07 4.56 -17.54
C TYR A 772 33.82 3.71 -17.71
N VAL A 773 33.19 3.40 -16.59
CA VAL A 773 31.80 2.99 -16.54
C VAL A 773 30.94 4.24 -16.39
N VAL A 774 29.95 4.40 -17.27
CA VAL A 774 29.12 5.61 -17.36
C VAL A 774 27.65 5.22 -17.30
N GLY A 775 26.84 5.98 -16.57
CA GLY A 775 25.39 5.79 -16.55
C GLY A 775 24.78 6.03 -17.93
N ALA A 776 23.84 5.18 -18.35
CA ALA A 776 23.22 5.23 -19.68
C ALA A 776 21.70 5.54 -19.64
N GLY A 777 21.07 5.51 -18.46
CA GLY A 777 19.65 5.83 -18.27
C GLY A 777 18.73 4.72 -18.75
N GLY A 778 18.77 3.56 -18.08
CA GLY A 778 18.04 2.36 -18.47
C GLY A 778 16.63 2.29 -17.87
N SER A 779 16.00 1.11 -17.91
CA SER A 779 14.58 0.91 -17.62
C SER A 779 14.26 0.53 -16.16
N ASN A 780 15.25 0.56 -15.26
CA ASN A 780 15.11 0.04 -13.90
C ASN A 780 14.67 1.07 -12.85
N THR A 781 14.42 0.57 -11.62
CA THR A 781 13.81 1.29 -10.48
C THR A 781 14.77 2.16 -9.65
N GLY A 782 16.07 2.21 -9.98
CA GLY A 782 17.10 2.97 -9.27
C GLY A 782 17.20 4.44 -9.70
N ARG A 783 18.05 5.23 -9.02
CA ARG A 783 18.38 6.61 -9.43
C ARG A 783 19.47 6.56 -10.49
N ASP A 784 19.10 6.87 -11.73
CA ASP A 784 20.01 6.89 -12.87
C ASP A 784 20.61 8.28 -13.10
N PHE A 785 21.94 8.36 -13.19
CA PHE A 785 22.67 9.56 -13.57
C PHE A 785 23.25 9.38 -14.96
N ALA A 786 22.37 9.42 -15.98
CA ALA A 786 22.77 9.28 -17.37
C ALA A 786 23.88 10.27 -17.75
N GLY A 787 24.96 9.77 -18.37
CA GLY A 787 26.13 10.53 -18.77
C GLY A 787 27.16 10.79 -17.65
N CYS A 788 26.90 10.37 -16.41
CA CYS A 788 27.85 10.53 -15.30
C CYS A 788 28.75 9.29 -15.15
N GLU A 789 30.02 9.50 -14.83
CA GLU A 789 31.00 8.45 -14.60
C GLU A 789 30.78 7.79 -13.23
N TYR A 790 30.64 6.46 -13.19
CA TYR A 790 30.37 5.68 -11.97
C TYR A 790 31.63 5.05 -11.39
N TYR A 791 32.53 4.58 -12.26
CA TYR A 791 33.72 3.83 -11.87
C TYR A 791 34.83 3.99 -12.89
N TYR A 792 36.07 4.16 -12.43
CA TYR A 792 37.26 4.25 -13.29
C TYR A 792 38.05 2.93 -13.30
N LEU A 793 38.07 2.27 -14.46
CA LEU A 793 38.64 0.93 -14.67
C LEU A 793 40.17 0.93 -14.72
N ALA A 794 40.80 2.04 -15.12
CA ALA A 794 42.25 2.12 -15.34
C ALA A 794 43.02 2.75 -14.16
N GLY A 795 42.44 2.74 -12.96
CA GLY A 795 43.06 3.28 -11.76
C GLY A 795 44.31 2.49 -11.34
N SER A 796 45.52 3.00 -11.59
CA SER A 796 46.75 2.25 -11.34
C SER A 796 47.27 2.29 -9.89
N GLY A 797 46.61 3.03 -8.99
CA GLY A 797 47.10 3.32 -7.63
C GLY A 797 48.38 4.19 -7.61
N PRO A 798 48.64 4.99 -6.56
CA PRO A 798 49.94 5.65 -6.40
C PRO A 798 51.03 4.62 -6.04
N ALA A 799 52.14 4.66 -6.80
CA ALA A 799 53.41 4.09 -6.38
C ALA A 799 54.09 5.07 -5.40
N GLY A 800 53.94 4.84 -4.10
CA GLY A 800 54.39 5.77 -3.05
C GLY A 800 54.11 5.23 -1.65
N HIS A 801 54.70 5.83 -0.61
CA HIS A 801 54.55 5.38 0.79
C HIS A 801 54.99 3.93 1.07
N GLY A 802 55.87 3.36 0.23
CA GLY A 802 56.35 1.97 0.36
C GLY A 802 55.44 0.92 -0.30
N ILE A 803 54.41 1.34 -1.05
CA ILE A 803 53.36 0.48 -1.60
C ILE A 803 53.41 0.57 -3.15
N PRO A 804 53.61 -0.54 -3.88
CA PRO A 804 53.75 -0.51 -5.35
C PRO A 804 52.44 -0.30 -6.12
N ASP A 805 51.30 -0.66 -5.53
CA ASP A 805 50.00 -0.78 -6.21
C ASP A 805 48.84 -0.30 -5.31
N GLY A 806 49.04 0.85 -4.65
CA GLY A 806 48.20 1.31 -3.53
C GLY A 806 46.78 1.61 -3.94
N GLY A 807 45.85 0.70 -3.68
CA GLY A 807 44.42 0.87 -3.94
C GLY A 807 44.06 0.98 -5.41
N ALA A 808 44.78 0.30 -6.30
CA ALA A 808 44.43 0.21 -7.72
C ALA A 808 43.01 -0.32 -7.93
N ALA A 809 42.40 0.05 -9.06
CA ALA A 809 41.11 -0.47 -9.49
C ALA A 809 41.20 -1.99 -9.64
N ARG A 810 40.37 -2.73 -8.90
CA ARG A 810 40.37 -4.20 -8.87
C ARG A 810 39.29 -4.84 -9.72
N ILE A 811 38.41 -4.02 -10.30
CA ILE A 811 37.34 -4.47 -11.18
C ILE A 811 37.77 -4.20 -12.63
N ASN A 812 37.81 -5.27 -13.42
CA ASN A 812 38.27 -5.28 -14.80
C ASN A 812 37.13 -5.55 -15.77
N TRP A 813 37.16 -4.88 -16.92
CA TRP A 813 36.24 -5.10 -18.03
C TRP A 813 36.78 -6.15 -19.00
N THR A 814 35.99 -7.20 -19.28
CA THR A 814 36.37 -8.31 -20.17
C THR A 814 35.96 -8.10 -21.63
N GLY A 815 35.19 -7.05 -21.92
CA GLY A 815 34.51 -6.86 -23.21
C GLY A 815 33.02 -7.21 -23.18
N SER A 816 32.58 -7.98 -22.18
CA SER A 816 31.17 -8.34 -21.99
C SER A 816 30.72 -8.39 -20.53
N SER A 817 31.65 -8.43 -19.57
CA SER A 817 31.36 -8.49 -18.14
C SER A 817 32.47 -7.83 -17.30
N PHE A 818 32.16 -7.57 -16.04
CA PHE A 818 33.09 -7.10 -15.02
C PHE A 818 33.55 -8.26 -14.14
N THR A 819 34.85 -8.32 -13.87
CA THR A 819 35.49 -9.36 -13.05
C THR A 819 36.42 -8.72 -12.03
N VAL A 820 36.60 -9.34 -10.86
CA VAL A 820 37.50 -8.83 -9.82
C VAL A 820 38.85 -9.55 -9.89
N ASP A 821 39.94 -8.82 -9.62
CA ASP A 821 41.25 -9.43 -9.41
C ASP A 821 41.20 -10.47 -8.28
N ALA A 822 41.74 -11.66 -8.54
CA ALA A 822 41.75 -12.75 -7.57
C ALA A 822 42.46 -12.34 -6.26
N GLY A 823 41.78 -12.53 -5.13
CA GLY A 823 42.27 -12.15 -3.80
C GLY A 823 41.88 -10.73 -3.36
N PHE A 824 41.12 -9.99 -4.17
CA PHE A 824 40.66 -8.63 -3.85
C PHE A 824 39.13 -8.51 -3.76
N GLU A 825 38.42 -9.63 -3.82
CA GLU A 825 36.95 -9.71 -3.79
C GLU A 825 36.36 -9.05 -2.54
N ASN A 826 37.01 -9.25 -1.39
CA ASN A 826 36.58 -8.74 -0.08
C ASN A 826 37.27 -7.44 0.34
N HIS A 827 38.08 -6.84 -0.54
CA HIS A 827 38.60 -5.49 -0.31
C HIS A 827 37.52 -4.46 -0.65
N PRO A 828 37.49 -3.29 0.02
CA PRO A 828 36.56 -2.22 -0.31
C PRO A 828 36.75 -1.78 -1.76
N VAL A 829 35.65 -1.41 -2.41
CA VAL A 829 35.71 -0.81 -3.75
C VAL A 829 36.38 0.56 -3.69
N THR A 830 37.28 0.81 -4.64
CA THR A 830 38.00 2.08 -4.83
C THR A 830 37.72 2.66 -6.20
N TYR A 831 38.05 3.93 -6.48
CA TYR A 831 37.78 4.57 -7.78
C TYR A 831 36.28 4.64 -8.15
N VAL A 832 35.41 4.60 -7.14
CA VAL A 832 33.98 4.81 -7.28
C VAL A 832 33.63 6.28 -7.05
N SER A 833 32.85 6.85 -7.96
CA SER A 833 32.34 8.22 -7.83
C SER A 833 31.14 8.25 -6.87
N TRP A 834 30.71 9.44 -6.46
CA TRP A 834 29.47 9.54 -5.69
C TRP A 834 28.25 9.08 -6.49
N TYR A 835 28.25 9.32 -7.81
CA TYR A 835 27.20 8.84 -8.70
C TYR A 835 27.13 7.31 -8.73
N GLY A 836 28.29 6.64 -8.84
CA GLY A 836 28.37 5.19 -8.81
C GLY A 836 27.92 4.60 -7.47
N ALA A 837 28.38 5.18 -6.36
CA ALA A 837 27.97 4.78 -5.01
C ALA A 837 26.46 4.96 -4.78
N THR A 838 25.89 6.07 -5.25
CA THR A 838 24.46 6.36 -5.13
C THR A 838 23.61 5.47 -6.04
N ALA A 839 24.08 5.20 -7.26
CA ALA A 839 23.40 4.32 -8.20
C ALA A 839 23.38 2.88 -7.70
N PHE A 840 24.51 2.36 -7.18
CA PHE A 840 24.56 1.08 -6.47
C PHE A 840 23.53 1.04 -5.33
N SER A 841 23.54 2.04 -4.46
CA SER A 841 22.64 2.08 -3.30
C SER A 841 21.18 2.05 -3.74
N SER A 842 20.83 2.89 -4.72
CA SER A 842 19.46 3.03 -5.21
C SER A 842 18.98 1.80 -5.99
N TYR A 843 19.88 1.12 -6.70
CA TYR A 843 19.58 -0.11 -7.44
C TYR A 843 18.99 -1.19 -6.51
N TYR A 844 19.55 -1.32 -5.31
CA TYR A 844 19.09 -2.27 -4.29
C TYR A 844 18.03 -1.69 -3.32
N GLY A 845 17.51 -0.47 -3.59
CA GLY A 845 16.53 0.19 -2.71
C GLY A 845 17.11 0.72 -1.40
N TRP A 846 18.43 0.92 -1.32
CA TRP A 846 19.15 1.47 -0.17
C TRP A 846 19.58 2.92 -0.42
N ARG A 847 20.31 3.51 0.52
CA ARG A 847 20.90 4.85 0.39
C ARG A 847 22.28 4.94 1.03
N LEU A 848 23.04 5.96 0.63
CA LEU A 848 24.22 6.37 1.38
C LEU A 848 23.79 7.01 2.71
N PRO A 849 24.49 6.75 3.83
CA PRO A 849 24.22 7.45 5.07
C PRO A 849 24.49 8.94 4.90
N THR A 850 23.77 9.77 5.66
CA THR A 850 24.18 11.17 5.86
C THR A 850 25.46 11.20 6.68
N GLU A 851 26.19 12.31 6.62
CA GLU A 851 27.43 12.48 7.38
C GLU A 851 27.22 12.40 8.89
N TRP A 852 26.02 12.75 9.37
CA TRP A 852 25.66 12.72 10.78
C TRP A 852 25.23 11.34 11.24
N GLU A 853 24.48 10.62 10.41
CA GLU A 853 24.19 9.20 10.67
C GLU A 853 25.49 8.38 10.69
N TRP A 854 26.42 8.64 9.75
CA TRP A 854 27.73 8.00 9.74
C TRP A 854 28.49 8.28 11.05
N GLN A 855 28.52 9.55 11.48
CA GLN A 855 29.23 9.93 12.71
C GLN A 855 28.59 9.33 13.96
N ALA A 856 27.25 9.34 14.06
CA ALA A 856 26.55 8.75 15.20
C ALA A 856 26.96 7.29 15.37
N VAL A 857 26.95 6.53 14.27
CA VAL A 857 27.36 5.13 14.28
C VAL A 857 28.84 4.95 14.62
N ALA A 858 29.72 5.84 14.15
CA ALA A 858 31.16 5.75 14.40
C ALA A 858 31.56 6.16 15.83
N ASP A 859 30.85 7.13 16.42
CA ASP A 859 31.13 7.70 17.75
C ASP A 859 30.51 6.85 18.88
N TYR A 860 29.56 5.97 18.54
CA TYR A 860 28.89 4.96 19.38
C TYR A 860 28.10 5.50 20.59
N ASP A 861 28.75 6.26 21.46
CA ASP A 861 28.16 6.89 22.65
C ASP A 861 28.75 8.30 22.94
N GLY A 862 29.52 8.86 22.02
CA GLY A 862 30.19 10.16 22.18
C GLY A 862 31.57 10.09 22.85
N SER A 863 32.04 8.87 23.18
CA SER A 863 33.36 8.63 23.79
C SER A 863 34.45 8.28 22.78
N TYR A 864 34.09 7.89 21.54
CA TYR A 864 35.04 7.38 20.58
C TYR A 864 35.76 8.53 19.87
N THR A 865 37.09 8.49 19.86
CA THR A 865 37.88 9.45 19.06
C THR A 865 37.99 8.97 17.62
N PHE A 866 38.03 7.65 17.44
CA PHE A 866 38.09 6.95 16.16
C PHE A 866 36.98 5.88 16.15
N GLY A 867 36.51 5.48 14.97
CA GLY A 867 35.51 4.41 14.86
C GLY A 867 35.94 3.05 15.43
N CYS A 868 37.21 2.90 15.83
CA CYS A 868 37.77 1.75 16.53
C CYS A 868 38.05 1.99 18.04
N GLY A 869 37.61 3.11 18.61
CA GLY A 869 37.73 3.44 20.03
C GLY A 869 38.42 4.78 20.32
N MET A 870 38.91 4.96 21.55
CA MET A 870 39.55 6.23 21.99
C MET A 870 40.95 6.47 21.40
N THR A 871 41.59 5.43 20.87
CA THR A 871 42.94 5.50 20.30
C THR A 871 43.00 4.69 19.01
N ILE A 872 43.82 5.12 18.06
CA ILE A 872 44.06 4.39 16.80
C ILE A 872 45.51 3.91 16.71
N ASN A 873 45.71 2.70 16.18
CA ASN A 873 47.01 2.18 15.79
C ASN A 873 46.84 1.10 14.70
N ASN A 874 47.94 0.68 14.09
CA ASN A 874 47.93 -0.23 12.93
C ASN A 874 47.42 -1.65 13.19
N SER A 875 47.15 -2.04 14.44
CA SER A 875 46.54 -3.35 14.74
C SER A 875 45.02 -3.32 14.77
N ILE A 876 44.42 -2.13 14.70
CA ILE A 876 42.96 -1.92 14.84
C ILE A 876 42.35 -1.05 13.73
N ALA A 877 43.17 -0.53 12.81
CA ALA A 877 42.75 0.25 11.64
C ALA A 877 43.86 0.32 10.58
N ASN A 878 43.49 0.57 9.33
CA ASN A 878 44.42 0.72 8.19
C ASN A 878 44.54 2.20 7.76
N TYR A 879 45.71 2.83 7.94
CA TYR A 879 45.99 4.25 7.63
C TYR A 879 47.46 4.48 7.20
N THR A 880 47.94 5.71 6.89
CA THR A 880 49.19 5.96 6.10
C THR A 880 50.43 5.18 6.55
N ILE A 881 50.54 4.82 7.83
CA ILE A 881 51.70 4.13 8.40
C ILE A 881 51.52 2.60 8.55
N SER A 882 50.38 2.04 8.15
CA SER A 882 50.09 0.60 8.23
C SER A 882 50.88 -0.21 7.19
N LEU A 883 51.35 0.43 6.11
CA LEU A 883 52.26 -0.13 5.09
C LEU A 883 51.77 -1.46 4.47
N HIS A 884 50.46 -1.57 4.20
CA HIS A 884 49.91 -2.74 3.51
C HIS A 884 50.29 -2.75 2.03
N PRO A 885 50.68 -3.90 1.46
CA PRO A 885 51.27 -3.97 0.11
C PRO A 885 50.33 -3.55 -1.03
N HIS A 886 49.02 -3.42 -0.76
CA HIS A 886 48.00 -3.08 -1.75
C HIS A 886 47.18 -1.84 -1.38
N GLY A 887 47.59 -1.08 -0.37
CA GLY A 887 46.80 0.05 0.15
C GLY A 887 45.63 -0.42 1.02
N THR A 888 44.58 -0.97 0.41
CA THR A 888 43.41 -1.49 1.15
C THR A 888 43.68 -2.87 1.75
N THR A 889 42.88 -3.23 2.76
CA THR A 889 42.80 -4.57 3.35
C THR A 889 41.39 -5.14 3.16
N GLU A 890 41.23 -6.46 3.31
CA GLU A 890 39.91 -7.08 3.40
C GLU A 890 39.07 -6.38 4.49
N VAL A 891 37.78 -6.20 4.21
CA VAL A 891 36.85 -5.65 5.20
C VAL A 891 36.76 -6.57 6.42
N GLY A 892 36.71 -5.99 7.62
CA GLY A 892 36.67 -6.69 8.89
C GLY A 892 38.02 -7.19 9.40
N ALA A 893 39.13 -6.95 8.69
CA ALA A 893 40.45 -7.46 9.06
C ALA A 893 40.92 -7.02 10.47
N PHE A 894 40.38 -5.92 10.99
CA PHE A 894 40.74 -5.35 12.29
C PHE A 894 39.69 -5.57 13.39
N GLY A 895 38.71 -6.43 13.15
CA GLY A 895 37.61 -6.71 14.08
C GLY A 895 36.50 -5.67 14.07
N THR A 896 35.63 -5.72 15.09
CA THR A 896 34.41 -4.91 15.18
C THR A 896 34.39 -4.06 16.45
N TYR A 897 33.79 -2.89 16.36
CA TYR A 897 33.72 -1.88 17.40
C TYR A 897 32.32 -1.23 17.44
N GLY A 898 32.01 -0.51 18.53
CA GLY A 898 30.71 0.14 18.70
C GLY A 898 29.55 -0.86 18.57
N TYR A 899 28.59 -0.56 17.70
CA TYR A 899 27.45 -1.42 17.37
C TYR A 899 27.80 -2.72 16.61
N GLU A 900 28.98 -3.32 16.84
CA GLU A 900 29.56 -4.39 16.00
C GLU A 900 29.94 -3.95 14.58
N MET A 901 30.16 -2.66 14.37
CA MET A 901 30.59 -2.07 13.10
C MET A 901 32.07 -2.32 12.85
N ALA A 902 32.44 -2.55 11.60
CA ALA A 902 33.83 -2.72 11.18
C ALA A 902 34.29 -1.53 10.32
N ASP A 903 35.60 -1.29 10.36
CA ASP A 903 36.31 -0.37 9.47
C ASP A 903 35.76 1.07 9.47
N MET A 904 35.14 1.51 10.56
CA MET A 904 34.68 2.90 10.75
C MET A 904 35.86 3.90 10.93
N ALA A 905 37.11 3.45 10.77
CA ALA A 905 38.32 4.26 10.81
C ALA A 905 39.39 3.65 9.88
N GLY A 906 39.80 4.41 8.86
CA GLY A 906 40.82 4.00 7.90
C GLY A 906 40.24 3.23 6.71
N ASN A 907 41.09 2.41 6.07
CA ASN A 907 40.83 1.64 4.85
C ASN A 907 40.45 2.54 3.64
N VAL A 908 39.22 3.05 3.54
CA VAL A 908 38.80 3.99 2.49
C VAL A 908 37.99 5.16 3.06
N TRP A 909 38.12 6.32 2.42
CA TRP A 909 37.18 7.43 2.65
C TRP A 909 35.82 7.02 2.13
N GLU A 910 34.78 7.26 2.93
CA GLU A 910 33.43 6.83 2.59
C GLU A 910 32.55 7.98 2.12
N TRP A 911 31.98 7.83 0.93
CA TRP A 911 30.95 8.74 0.43
C TRP A 911 29.70 8.76 1.33
N THR A 912 29.23 9.97 1.63
CA THR A 912 27.95 10.21 2.30
C THR A 912 26.96 10.90 1.36
N SER A 913 25.70 10.97 1.75
CA SER A 913 24.68 11.74 1.03
C SER A 913 24.71 13.25 1.35
N SER A 914 25.53 13.68 2.32
CA SER A 914 25.56 15.07 2.79
C SER A 914 26.44 15.97 1.94
N ARG A 915 26.03 17.25 1.82
CA ARG A 915 26.75 18.29 1.06
C ARG A 915 27.05 19.49 1.94
N SER A 916 28.28 20.00 1.84
CA SER A 916 28.76 21.23 2.49
C SER A 916 29.62 22.00 1.49
N GLY A 917 28.95 22.63 0.53
CA GLY A 917 29.59 23.10 -0.71
C GLY A 917 29.80 21.95 -1.68
N TYR A 918 30.68 21.00 -1.32
CA TYR A 918 30.94 19.73 -2.03
C TYR A 918 30.41 18.52 -1.22
N LEU A 919 30.48 17.32 -1.78
CA LEU A 919 29.97 16.11 -1.10
C LEU A 919 30.95 15.62 -0.05
N VAL A 920 30.42 15.28 1.12
CA VAL A 920 31.22 14.96 2.30
C VAL A 920 31.65 13.49 2.26
N VAL A 921 32.92 13.27 2.60
CA VAL A 921 33.48 11.95 2.88
C VAL A 921 34.00 11.87 4.32
N ARG A 922 33.94 10.69 4.92
CA ARG A 922 34.35 10.44 6.32
C ARG A 922 35.19 9.17 6.48
N GLY A 923 35.76 8.98 7.66
CA GLY A 923 36.46 7.75 8.07
C GLY A 923 37.97 7.73 7.87
N GLY A 924 38.54 8.63 7.06
CA GLY A 924 39.95 8.53 6.68
C GLY A 924 40.19 7.38 5.71
N SER A 925 41.45 7.04 5.43
CA SER A 925 41.79 5.94 4.54
C SER A 925 43.17 5.37 4.85
N TRP A 926 43.53 4.28 4.18
CA TRP A 926 44.88 3.71 4.22
C TRP A 926 45.99 4.71 3.87
N ALA A 927 45.67 5.81 3.18
CA ALA A 927 46.62 6.86 2.80
C ALA A 927 46.56 8.09 3.72
N SER A 928 45.69 8.10 4.73
CA SER A 928 45.44 9.26 5.60
C SER A 928 46.17 9.17 6.95
N PRO A 929 46.72 10.28 7.48
CA PRO A 929 47.33 10.28 8.81
C PRO A 929 46.26 9.99 9.87
N ALA A 930 46.69 9.52 11.05
CA ALA A 930 45.78 9.12 12.13
C ALA A 930 44.68 10.14 12.42
N ASP A 931 45.02 11.43 12.52
CA ASP A 931 44.07 12.51 12.86
C ASP A 931 42.88 12.60 11.87
N PHE A 932 43.08 12.19 10.62
CA PHE A 932 42.05 12.24 9.57
C PHE A 932 41.08 11.06 9.65
N CYS A 933 41.42 10.01 10.41
CA CYS A 933 40.57 8.86 10.67
C CYS A 933 39.64 9.07 11.88
N SER A 934 39.67 10.25 12.52
CA SER A 934 38.80 10.54 13.67
C SER A 934 37.35 10.68 13.24
N VAL A 935 36.41 10.31 14.12
CA VAL A 935 34.96 10.29 13.82
C VAL A 935 34.41 11.68 13.47
N SER A 936 35.06 12.72 13.99
CA SER A 936 34.71 14.13 13.80
C SER A 936 35.35 14.76 12.57
N TYR A 937 36.41 14.17 12.02
CA TYR A 937 37.10 14.73 10.86
C TYR A 937 36.26 14.50 9.59
N ARG A 938 36.12 15.55 8.80
CA ARG A 938 35.38 15.54 7.54
C ARG A 938 36.14 16.31 6.47
N THR A 939 35.99 15.88 5.23
CA THR A 939 36.45 16.63 4.07
C THR A 939 35.42 16.48 2.96
N SER A 940 35.54 17.25 1.89
CA SER A 940 34.54 17.27 0.83
C SER A 940 35.15 17.39 -0.56
N TYR A 941 34.58 16.66 -1.52
CA TYR A 941 35.05 16.58 -2.89
C TYR A 941 33.90 16.66 -3.89
N THR A 942 34.23 16.99 -5.14
CA THR A 942 33.25 16.97 -6.23
C THR A 942 32.74 15.56 -6.47
N GLU A 943 31.50 15.46 -6.90
CA GLU A 943 30.76 14.21 -7.11
C GLU A 943 31.37 13.27 -8.17
N TYR A 944 32.27 13.77 -9.02
CA TYR A 944 32.98 13.02 -10.06
C TYR A 944 34.35 12.47 -9.60
N GLN A 945 34.80 12.80 -8.39
CA GLN A 945 36.13 12.39 -7.91
C GLN A 945 36.18 10.87 -7.72
N MET A 946 37.17 10.21 -8.33
CA MET A 946 37.38 8.75 -8.23
C MET A 946 38.84 8.49 -7.85
N LEU A 947 39.14 8.41 -6.55
CA LEU A 947 40.50 8.19 -6.05
C LEU A 947 40.71 6.75 -5.57
N SER A 948 41.97 6.31 -5.51
CA SER A 948 42.40 4.97 -5.07
C SER A 948 42.11 4.64 -3.60
N TYR A 949 41.43 5.53 -2.90
CA TYR A 949 41.10 5.41 -1.50
C TYR A 949 39.69 5.96 -1.19
N PHE A 950 38.83 6.08 -2.21
CA PHE A 950 37.42 6.46 -2.06
C PHE A 950 36.54 5.23 -2.28
N GLY A 951 35.76 4.90 -1.26
CA GLY A 951 34.74 3.86 -1.26
C GLY A 951 33.46 4.38 -0.62
N PHE A 952 32.61 3.48 -0.13
CA PHE A 952 31.36 3.84 0.54
C PHE A 952 30.77 2.66 1.30
N ARG A 953 29.80 2.96 2.15
CA ARG A 953 28.91 1.98 2.78
C ARG A 953 27.45 2.42 2.62
N VAL A 954 26.51 1.55 2.96
CA VAL A 954 25.08 1.77 2.71
C VAL A 954 24.25 1.64 3.97
N CYS A 955 23.05 2.21 3.96
CA CYS A 955 22.07 2.06 5.02
C CYS A 955 20.65 1.92 4.46
N ARG A 956 19.76 1.34 5.27
CA ARG A 956 18.32 1.18 5.00
C ARG A 956 17.50 1.46 6.26
N GLY A 957 16.27 1.95 6.11
CA GLY A 957 15.43 2.44 7.20
C GLY A 957 15.04 3.92 7.04
N ASP A 958 13.96 4.32 7.72
CA ASP A 958 13.30 5.61 7.56
C ASP A 958 14.28 6.79 7.64
N MET A 959 14.32 7.63 6.60
CA MET A 959 14.73 9.01 6.79
C MET A 959 13.64 9.68 7.64
N GLN A 960 13.81 9.72 8.96
CA GLN A 960 13.13 10.74 9.75
C GLN A 960 13.89 12.06 9.47
N PRO A 961 13.29 13.07 8.81
CA PRO A 961 13.88 14.39 8.81
C PRO A 961 13.79 14.94 10.24
N THR A 962 14.78 14.67 11.08
CA THR A 962 14.84 15.27 12.42
C THR A 962 15.22 16.74 12.28
N ILE A 963 14.24 17.63 12.33
CA ILE A 963 14.46 19.06 12.54
C ILE A 963 15.12 19.22 13.91
N THR A 964 16.37 19.72 13.92
CA THR A 964 17.05 20.05 15.17
C THR A 964 16.58 21.41 15.65
N TRP A 965 16.09 21.48 16.89
CA TRP A 965 15.60 22.70 17.52
C TRP A 965 16.67 23.32 18.44
N VAL A 966 16.72 24.65 18.50
CA VAL A 966 17.59 25.43 19.41
C VAL A 966 16.70 26.27 20.30
N SER A 967 16.83 26.09 21.61
CA SER A 967 16.17 26.95 22.59
C SER A 967 16.87 28.31 22.64
N ILE A 968 16.13 29.38 22.38
CA ILE A 968 16.58 30.76 22.48
C ILE A 968 15.82 31.39 23.65
N ASP A 969 16.54 32.15 24.47
CA ASP A 969 15.97 33.03 25.48
C ASP A 969 16.58 34.43 25.32
N ASP A 970 15.95 35.22 24.45
CA ASP A 970 16.28 36.62 24.22
C ASP A 970 15.21 37.50 24.90
N PRO A 971 15.56 38.26 25.95
CA PRO A 971 14.59 39.11 26.67
C PRO A 971 14.17 40.36 25.88
N GLY A 972 14.76 40.63 24.71
CA GLY A 972 14.45 41.78 23.86
C GLY A 972 15.03 43.11 24.34
N VAL A 973 14.87 44.16 23.53
CA VAL A 973 15.25 45.55 23.85
C VAL A 973 14.06 46.48 23.59
N PRO A 974 14.03 47.72 24.13
CA PRO A 974 12.91 48.63 23.90
C PRO A 974 12.61 48.80 22.40
N ASP A 975 11.33 48.65 22.03
CA ASP A 975 10.77 48.66 20.68
C ASP A 975 11.00 47.40 19.81
N HIS A 976 11.52 46.29 20.38
CA HIS A 976 11.55 44.97 19.74
C HIS A 976 11.15 43.85 20.72
N GLU A 977 10.27 42.93 20.30
CA GLU A 977 9.88 41.78 21.11
C GLU A 977 11.04 40.80 21.28
N GLY A 978 11.24 40.31 22.50
CA GLY A 978 12.12 39.19 22.79
C GLY A 978 11.53 37.85 22.34
N PHE A 979 12.35 36.82 22.27
CA PHE A 979 11.93 35.47 21.89
C PHE A 979 12.44 34.47 22.92
N THR A 980 11.49 33.81 23.61
CA THR A 980 11.77 32.66 24.47
C THR A 980 11.04 31.44 23.89
N GLY A 981 11.78 30.54 23.25
CA GLY A 981 11.20 29.39 22.53
C GLY A 981 12.24 28.60 21.75
N GLU A 982 11.79 27.60 20.99
CA GLU A 982 12.66 26.78 20.15
C GLU A 982 12.57 27.21 18.69
N MET A 983 13.72 27.36 18.03
CA MET A 983 13.83 27.70 16.60
C MET A 983 14.63 26.62 15.87
N SER A 984 14.29 26.30 14.63
CA SER A 984 15.06 25.31 13.87
C SER A 984 16.50 25.79 13.69
N LYS A 985 17.46 24.92 13.99
CA LYS A 985 18.89 25.22 13.91
C LYS A 985 19.36 25.52 12.48
N TYR A 986 18.65 24.96 11.50
CA TYR A 986 18.94 25.07 10.08
C TYR A 986 17.68 25.50 9.33
N GLU A 987 17.87 26.17 8.18
CA GLU A 987 16.80 26.40 7.21
C GLU A 987 16.34 25.05 6.64
N THR A 988 15.04 24.85 6.45
CA THR A 988 14.49 23.60 5.91
C THR A 988 14.94 23.42 4.46
N THR A 989 15.70 22.37 4.16
CA THR A 989 16.09 22.02 2.78
C THR A 989 14.97 21.25 2.08
N ASN A 990 14.80 21.48 0.78
CA ASN A 990 13.81 20.80 -0.05
C ASN A 990 14.21 19.31 -0.21
N PRO A 991 13.35 18.33 0.14
CA PRO A 991 13.67 16.91 0.10
C PRO A 991 13.89 16.35 -1.31
#